data_AF-A0A844IX96-F1
#
_entry.id   AF-A0A844IX96-F1
#
_cell.length_a   1.000
_cell.length_b   1.000
_cell.length_c   1.000
_cell.angle_alpha   90.00
_cell.angle_beta   90.00
_cell.angle_gamma   90.00
#
_symmetry.space_group_name_H-M   'P 1'
#
loop_
_entity.id
_entity.type
_entity.pdbx_description
1 polymer ?
#
loop_
_entity_poly.entity_id
_entity_poly.type
_entity_poly.pdbx_seq_one_letter_code
_entity_poly.pdbx_strand_id
1 'polypeptide(L)'
;MAEELSFQGDGSNRVPPQNIEAEEAILGGILLDPEAIGRVSDRLVPEAFYISAHTTIYQAALRLHTQQKPTDLLSITSWLTDNDQLTQIGGRNKLATLVDRTVSAVNIDALAGLVMEKYLRRQLIKAGNEIVHLGFETETELPIVLDSAEQKVFNVTQQKTQSGLVHIGDTLINTFQDIETRHQGIALPGIPCGFYDLDAMTSGFQRSDLIIVAGRPSMGKCLSHDSEIVLADGQIATIEELYQQRQGSLLTLNDDWKFTFTQPSAFVDDGIKPVFRVTTRLGRVIETTITHPFLTIKGWQRLENLQVGNKIAIPRKIDVFGTETIRECEVKLLGYLIGDGGLTNSTPRFTNSNPLLQTDFSEAVTEFGGLSVRWEDSQGQRTPSLCVRGDLELIATQRQLFAERLKIAISSRSLTAKKLSNELGVTPSLLCMWQKGECVPNYDTFELLCKTLEIKSEEFAPHGFASISKSSKNALTVWLEKLGLWGKDAHTKTVPNIVFKLEKSQLSLFLNRLFATDGWATLLNSGQSQLGYGTVSEKLARQIQHLLLRFGIIAALKKRSVKYNNTRRPAWQLDITDAISIKNFIAEIGIFGKEAALAKVTEAISQKRYQTNRDLIPVEIWEQIAVAKGSETWSSLAQRAGIKSYTNIHVGKRALKRERLWILATALDNLPLQQLANSDVYWDEIISIESVGNKQVYDLTIPETHNFIANDICVHNTAFCLNLAHNIAAGYKLPVAVFSLEMSKEQLVQRLLASEAGIESSYLRSGRISQTQWEPLSRAIDKLSDTPIFIDDTSNITVTQMRSQARRLQAEQNGNLGLIVIDYLQLMEGAGDNRVQELSRITRSLKGLARELSVPIIALSQLSRGVEARTNKRPMLSDLRESGCLAGDTLVTLADSGIQIPIKELVGKFGFAVWALNEKTMQLEKAIVSNAFSTGMKSVFTLTTRLGRKIRATGNHKFLTINGWKRLDELDLNQQLIALANSDVYWDEIVSIIPDGEEEVFDLTVDKLHNFIANNIIVHNSIEQDADIVMMLYRDEYYSPDTPERGVTEVIIAKHRNGPTGTIKLLFDPQFTKFKNLAKPNNNW
;
A
#
# COMPACT_ATOMS: atom_id res chain seq x y z
N MET A 1 -5.29 -49.97 -18.14
CA MET A 1 -3.89 -49.99 -18.60
C MET A 1 -3.23 -48.77 -18.02
N ALA A 2 -2.73 -48.87 -16.79
CA ALA A 2 -1.84 -47.88 -16.21
C ALA A 2 -0.44 -48.40 -16.51
N GLU A 3 0.28 -47.73 -17.42
CA GLU A 3 1.69 -48.01 -17.63
C GLU A 3 2.44 -47.62 -16.35
N GLU A 4 2.90 -48.63 -15.61
CA GLU A 4 3.90 -48.46 -14.58
C GLU A 4 5.16 -47.87 -15.23
N LEU A 5 5.43 -46.60 -14.97
CA LEU A 5 6.71 -45.94 -15.25
C LEU A 5 7.80 -46.65 -14.44
N SER A 6 8.38 -47.69 -15.03
CA SER A 6 9.55 -48.38 -14.49
C SER A 6 10.77 -47.47 -14.58
N PHE A 7 11.12 -46.83 -13.47
CA PHE A 7 12.40 -46.09 -13.31
C PHE A 7 13.58 -47.03 -13.01
N GLN A 8 13.67 -48.19 -13.66
CA GLN A 8 14.85 -49.07 -13.57
C GLN A 8 15.73 -48.88 -14.81
N GLY A 9 16.48 -47.79 -14.83
CA GLY A 9 17.55 -47.57 -15.80
C GLY A 9 18.83 -48.33 -15.41
N ASP A 10 19.03 -49.51 -16.00
CA ASP A 10 20.28 -50.01 -16.61
C ASP A 10 21.64 -49.62 -15.96
N GLY A 11 21.78 -49.76 -14.63
CA GLY A 11 22.88 -49.16 -13.87
C GLY A 11 24.12 -50.01 -13.59
N SER A 12 24.19 -51.30 -13.96
CA SER A 12 25.21 -52.19 -13.36
C SER A 12 26.56 -52.31 -14.08
N ASN A 13 26.84 -51.58 -15.17
CA ASN A 13 28.10 -51.79 -15.91
C ASN A 13 28.78 -50.56 -16.54
N ARG A 14 28.46 -49.33 -16.11
CA ARG A 14 29.14 -48.12 -16.61
C ARG A 14 30.20 -47.63 -15.63
N VAL A 15 31.47 -47.80 -16.00
CA VAL A 15 32.61 -47.25 -15.25
C VAL A 15 32.55 -45.72 -15.31
N PRO A 16 32.76 -45.00 -14.18
CA PRO A 16 32.82 -43.55 -14.17
C PRO A 16 33.87 -43.01 -15.16
N PRO A 17 33.62 -41.87 -15.83
CA PRO A 17 34.59 -41.29 -16.78
C PRO A 17 35.96 -41.07 -16.14
N GLN A 18 36.99 -41.67 -16.73
CA GLN A 18 38.38 -41.65 -16.25
C GLN A 18 39.36 -41.63 -17.42
N ASN A 19 40.57 -41.10 -17.21
CA ASN A 19 41.68 -41.18 -18.16
C ASN A 19 42.99 -41.38 -17.39
N ILE A 20 43.31 -42.65 -17.10
CA ILE A 20 44.45 -43.02 -16.27
C ILE A 20 45.77 -42.69 -16.96
N GLU A 21 45.84 -42.82 -18.29
CA GLU A 21 47.04 -42.51 -19.07
C GLU A 21 47.41 -41.03 -18.98
N ALA A 22 46.42 -40.14 -19.03
CA ALA A 22 46.64 -38.70 -18.85
C ALA A 22 47.10 -38.36 -17.41
N GLU A 23 46.55 -39.03 -16.40
CA GLU A 23 46.98 -38.86 -15.01
C GLU A 23 48.44 -39.31 -14.80
N GLU A 24 48.80 -40.49 -15.30
CA GLU A 24 50.17 -41.02 -15.22
C GLU A 24 51.15 -40.09 -15.95
N ALA A 25 50.74 -39.56 -17.10
CA ALA A 25 51.56 -38.64 -17.89
C ALA A 25 51.80 -37.28 -17.22
N ILE A 26 50.80 -36.72 -16.52
CA ILE A 26 50.96 -35.47 -15.77
C ILE A 26 51.93 -35.68 -14.60
N LEU A 27 51.73 -36.75 -13.82
CA LEU A 27 52.57 -37.03 -12.64
C LEU A 27 54.00 -37.34 -13.01
N GLY A 28 54.25 -38.17 -14.03
CA GLY A 28 55.60 -38.41 -14.51
C GLY A 28 56.26 -37.14 -15.07
N GLY A 29 55.46 -36.24 -15.69
CA GLY A 29 55.93 -34.96 -16.21
C GLY A 29 56.40 -34.04 -15.09
N ILE A 30 55.65 -33.97 -13.98
CA ILE A 30 56.02 -33.21 -12.77
C ILE A 30 57.28 -33.80 -12.10
N LEU A 31 57.42 -35.13 -12.10
CA LEU A 31 58.57 -35.83 -11.52
C LEU A 31 59.86 -35.65 -12.35
N LEU A 32 59.73 -35.41 -13.67
CA LEU A 32 60.84 -35.18 -14.61
C LEU A 32 61.23 -33.70 -14.72
N ASP A 33 60.25 -32.80 -14.75
CA ASP A 33 60.41 -31.37 -14.91
C ASP A 33 59.79 -30.63 -13.71
N PRO A 34 60.61 -30.17 -12.74
CA PRO A 34 60.13 -29.42 -11.59
C PRO A 34 59.40 -28.11 -11.91
N GLU A 35 59.55 -27.54 -13.11
CA GLU A 35 58.82 -26.34 -13.53
C GLU A 35 57.40 -26.67 -14.06
N ALA A 36 57.13 -27.94 -14.39
CA ALA A 36 55.84 -28.36 -14.93
C ALA A 36 54.69 -28.18 -13.95
N ILE A 37 54.92 -28.34 -12.64
CA ILE A 37 53.89 -28.18 -11.60
C ILE A 37 53.29 -26.77 -11.60
N GLY A 38 54.10 -25.73 -11.85
CA GLY A 38 53.65 -24.34 -11.89
C GLY A 38 52.75 -24.02 -13.08
N ARG A 39 52.79 -24.84 -14.14
CA ARG A 39 51.90 -24.71 -15.32
C ARG A 39 50.52 -25.33 -15.07
N VAL A 40 50.43 -26.34 -14.19
CA VAL A 40 49.17 -27.09 -13.92
C VAL A 40 48.51 -26.78 -12.59
N SER A 41 49.24 -26.21 -11.62
CA SER A 41 48.74 -25.92 -10.27
C SER A 41 47.45 -25.10 -10.26
N ASP A 42 47.31 -24.18 -11.21
CA ASP A 42 46.18 -23.25 -11.30
C ASP A 42 44.93 -23.88 -11.93
N ARG A 43 45.09 -25.00 -12.63
CA ARG A 43 44.02 -25.66 -13.40
C ARG A 43 43.54 -26.95 -12.78
N LEU A 44 44.40 -27.65 -12.03
CA LEU A 44 44.15 -29.03 -11.63
C LEU A 44 44.10 -29.18 -10.11
N VAL A 45 42.93 -29.61 -9.60
CA VAL A 45 42.70 -29.88 -8.18
C VAL A 45 43.11 -31.32 -7.82
N PRO A 46 43.61 -31.59 -6.61
CA PRO A 46 44.03 -32.94 -6.21
C PRO A 46 42.94 -34.02 -6.34
N GLU A 47 41.69 -33.62 -6.13
CA GLU A 47 40.50 -34.49 -6.23
C GLU A 47 40.14 -34.83 -7.69
N ALA A 48 40.81 -34.21 -8.67
CA ALA A 48 40.60 -34.47 -10.09
C ALA A 48 41.15 -35.83 -10.55
N PHE A 49 42.08 -36.41 -9.80
CA PHE A 49 42.61 -37.75 -10.09
C PHE A 49 41.63 -38.84 -9.67
N TYR A 50 41.45 -39.86 -10.50
CA TYR A 50 40.60 -40.99 -10.21
C TYR A 50 41.28 -41.97 -9.24
N ILE A 51 42.59 -42.16 -9.38
CA ILE A 51 43.36 -43.07 -8.54
C ILE A 51 43.83 -42.34 -7.28
N SER A 52 43.45 -42.86 -6.10
CA SER A 52 43.85 -42.29 -4.80
C SER A 52 45.37 -42.10 -4.65
N ALA A 53 46.16 -43.07 -5.14
CA ALA A 53 47.62 -42.94 -5.15
C ALA A 53 48.11 -41.71 -5.95
N HIS A 54 47.46 -41.39 -7.08
CA HIS A 54 47.80 -40.23 -7.89
C HIS A 54 47.45 -38.92 -7.18
N THR A 55 46.32 -38.86 -6.48
CA THR A 55 45.96 -37.72 -5.61
C THR A 55 47.03 -37.46 -4.57
N THR A 56 47.48 -38.50 -3.84
CA THR A 56 48.51 -38.35 -2.80
C THR A 56 49.84 -37.87 -3.37
N ILE A 57 50.25 -38.39 -4.54
CA ILE A 57 51.47 -37.96 -5.22
C ILE A 57 51.37 -36.49 -5.65
N TYR A 58 50.23 -36.07 -6.21
CA TYR A 58 50.01 -34.68 -6.61
C TYR A 58 49.96 -33.73 -5.40
N GLN A 59 49.32 -34.12 -4.29
CA GLN A 59 49.31 -33.35 -3.05
C GLN A 59 50.72 -33.15 -2.48
N ALA A 60 51.55 -34.20 -2.53
CA ALA A 60 52.96 -34.10 -2.14
C ALA A 60 53.72 -33.11 -3.04
N ALA A 61 53.53 -33.20 -4.37
CA ALA A 61 54.14 -32.27 -5.33
C ALA A 61 53.70 -30.82 -5.08
N LEU A 62 52.40 -30.58 -4.85
CA LEU A 62 51.86 -29.24 -4.58
C LEU A 62 52.39 -28.65 -3.26
N ARG A 63 52.53 -29.47 -2.22
CA ARG A 63 53.13 -29.07 -0.93
C ARG A 63 54.62 -28.75 -1.04
N LEU A 64 55.37 -29.53 -1.82
CA LEU A 64 56.78 -29.25 -2.06
C LEU A 64 56.95 -27.97 -2.89
N HIS A 65 56.11 -27.77 -3.90
CA HIS A 65 56.10 -26.57 -4.73
C HIS A 65 55.77 -25.31 -3.93
N THR A 66 54.77 -25.35 -3.05
CA THR A 66 54.43 -24.23 -2.14
C THR A 66 55.54 -23.94 -1.13
N GLN A 67 56.36 -24.94 -0.77
CA GLN A 67 57.57 -24.75 0.04
C GLN A 67 58.81 -24.33 -0.78
N GLN A 68 58.66 -24.05 -2.07
CA GLN A 68 59.75 -23.74 -3.01
C GLN A 68 60.85 -24.83 -3.07
N LYS A 69 60.47 -26.09 -2.85
CA LYS A 69 61.35 -27.25 -2.98
C LYS A 69 61.16 -27.92 -4.35
N PRO A 70 62.21 -28.55 -4.92
CA PRO A 70 62.07 -29.27 -6.17
C PRO A 70 61.08 -30.43 -6.04
N THR A 71 60.30 -30.67 -7.10
CA THR A 71 59.28 -31.74 -7.19
C THR A 71 59.78 -32.94 -7.98
N ASP A 72 61.09 -33.17 -7.98
CA ASP A 72 61.72 -34.29 -8.67
C ASP A 72 61.48 -35.62 -7.94
N LEU A 73 61.75 -36.73 -8.64
CA LEU A 73 61.54 -38.09 -8.13
C LEU A 73 62.15 -38.31 -6.74
N LEU A 74 63.34 -37.78 -6.47
CA LEU A 74 64.02 -37.95 -5.18
C LEU A 74 63.31 -37.17 -4.06
N SER A 75 62.95 -35.92 -4.31
CA SER A 75 62.30 -35.06 -3.31
C SER A 75 60.90 -35.55 -2.94
N ILE A 76 60.10 -35.98 -3.93
CA ILE A 76 58.78 -36.56 -3.68
C ILE A 76 58.90 -37.90 -2.93
N THR A 77 59.88 -38.73 -3.29
CA THR A 77 60.11 -40.01 -2.59
C THR A 77 60.50 -39.78 -1.12
N SER A 78 61.41 -38.83 -0.84
CA SER A 78 61.81 -38.49 0.53
C SER A 78 60.61 -38.00 1.33
N TRP A 79 59.84 -37.05 0.79
CA TRP A 79 58.70 -36.47 1.47
C TRP A 79 57.61 -37.52 1.79
N LEU A 80 57.31 -38.42 0.85
CA LEU A 80 56.35 -39.50 1.07
C LEU A 80 56.85 -40.55 2.06
N THR A 81 58.17 -40.73 2.18
CA THR A 81 58.78 -41.61 3.19
C THR A 81 58.68 -40.97 4.57
N ASP A 82 59.00 -39.69 4.68
CA ASP A 82 58.97 -38.93 5.95
C ASP A 82 57.55 -38.78 6.52
N ASN A 83 56.52 -38.93 5.68
CA ASN A 83 55.10 -38.86 6.08
C ASN A 83 54.40 -40.23 6.10
N ASP A 84 55.13 -41.34 6.04
CA ASP A 84 54.59 -42.72 6.05
C ASP A 84 53.56 -43.02 4.93
N GLN A 85 53.57 -42.26 3.84
CA GLN A 85 52.64 -42.40 2.71
C GLN A 85 53.20 -43.22 1.54
N LEU A 86 54.51 -43.51 1.54
CA LEU A 86 55.19 -44.23 0.45
C LEU A 86 54.66 -45.66 0.26
N THR A 87 54.32 -46.35 1.35
CA THR A 87 53.76 -47.71 1.30
C THR A 87 52.34 -47.71 0.73
N GLN A 88 51.56 -46.66 0.97
CA GLN A 88 50.18 -46.51 0.50
C GLN A 88 50.08 -46.27 -1.02
N ILE A 89 51.08 -45.62 -1.61
CA ILE A 89 51.10 -45.32 -3.05
C ILE A 89 51.70 -46.45 -3.92
N GLY A 90 52.08 -47.59 -3.33
CA GLY A 90 52.68 -48.72 -4.05
C GLY A 90 54.22 -48.72 -4.07
N GLY A 91 54.86 -47.96 -3.19
CA GLY A 91 56.30 -47.92 -3.03
C GLY A 91 57.06 -47.19 -4.14
N ARG A 92 58.40 -47.17 -4.03
CA ARG A 92 59.28 -46.47 -4.98
C ARG A 92 59.14 -46.95 -6.43
N ASN A 93 58.79 -48.22 -6.64
CA ASN A 93 58.59 -48.80 -7.97
C ASN A 93 57.45 -48.13 -8.74
N LYS A 94 56.38 -47.70 -8.06
CA LYS A 94 55.25 -47.03 -8.72
C LYS A 94 55.64 -45.65 -9.24
N LEU A 95 56.41 -44.88 -8.48
CA LEU A 95 56.95 -43.58 -8.90
C LEU A 95 57.93 -43.73 -10.08
N ALA A 96 58.82 -44.73 -10.04
CA ALA A 96 59.71 -45.02 -11.17
C ALA A 96 58.92 -45.40 -12.44
N THR A 97 57.84 -46.17 -12.30
CA THR A 97 56.97 -46.54 -13.42
C THR A 97 56.28 -45.33 -14.05
N LEU A 98 55.91 -44.31 -13.26
CA LEU A 98 55.30 -43.08 -13.77
C LEU A 98 56.28 -42.28 -14.63
N VAL A 99 57.55 -42.22 -14.22
CA VAL A 99 58.63 -41.56 -14.95
C VAL A 99 58.95 -42.29 -16.26
N ASP A 100 59.00 -43.62 -16.24
CA ASP A 100 59.29 -44.44 -17.43
C ASP A 100 58.18 -44.37 -18.49
N ARG A 101 56.92 -44.17 -18.06
CA ARG A 101 55.76 -44.10 -18.97
C ARG A 101 55.55 -42.72 -19.58
N THR A 102 56.22 -41.69 -19.09
CA THR A 102 56.07 -40.34 -19.62
C THR A 102 56.86 -40.09 -20.90
N VAL A 103 56.14 -39.82 -21.99
CA VAL A 103 56.72 -39.66 -23.33
C VAL A 103 57.20 -38.22 -23.59
N SER A 104 56.61 -37.18 -22.97
CA SER A 104 57.06 -35.78 -23.08
C SER A 104 56.36 -34.84 -22.09
N ALA A 105 57.11 -33.90 -21.49
CA ALA A 105 56.59 -32.83 -20.60
C ALA A 105 56.02 -31.61 -21.35
N VAL A 106 55.98 -31.63 -22.69
CA VAL A 106 55.59 -30.47 -23.51
C VAL A 106 54.07 -30.26 -23.54
N ASN A 107 53.26 -31.30 -23.33
CA ASN A 107 51.79 -31.23 -23.52
C ASN A 107 50.97 -31.41 -22.23
N ILE A 108 51.57 -31.13 -21.07
CA ILE A 108 50.93 -31.33 -19.76
C ILE A 108 49.67 -30.46 -19.62
N ASP A 109 49.65 -29.26 -20.20
CA ASP A 109 48.48 -28.35 -20.20
C ASP A 109 47.22 -28.96 -20.83
N ALA A 110 47.37 -29.61 -21.99
CA ALA A 110 46.24 -30.23 -22.69
C ALA A 110 45.74 -31.48 -21.95
N LEU A 111 46.67 -32.26 -21.37
CA LEU A 111 46.34 -33.42 -20.55
C LEU A 111 45.61 -33.02 -19.26
N ALA A 112 46.01 -31.92 -18.63
CA ALA A 112 45.32 -31.37 -17.46
C ALA A 112 43.87 -31.01 -17.78
N GLY A 113 43.61 -30.41 -18.96
CA GLY A 113 42.26 -30.16 -19.46
C GLY A 113 41.41 -31.44 -19.59
N LEU A 114 42.00 -32.53 -20.10
CA LEU A 114 41.30 -33.82 -20.24
C LEU A 114 40.96 -34.44 -18.88
N VAL A 115 41.87 -34.40 -17.90
CA VAL A 115 41.61 -34.92 -16.54
C VAL A 115 40.50 -34.11 -15.87
N MET A 116 40.53 -32.78 -16.00
CA MET A 116 39.48 -31.90 -15.48
C MET A 116 38.12 -32.12 -16.14
N GLU A 117 38.07 -32.36 -17.46
CA GLU A 117 36.82 -32.72 -18.14
C GLU A 117 36.22 -34.02 -17.58
N LYS A 118 37.04 -35.05 -17.34
CA LYS A 118 36.57 -36.31 -16.74
C LYS A 118 36.14 -36.11 -15.28
N TYR A 119 36.85 -35.30 -14.51
CA TYR A 119 36.46 -34.94 -13.15
C TYR A 119 35.10 -34.23 -13.09
N LEU A 120 34.86 -33.23 -13.95
CA LEU A 120 33.58 -32.52 -14.03
C LEU A 120 32.44 -33.48 -14.38
N ARG A 121 32.65 -34.42 -15.30
CA ARG A 121 31.65 -35.47 -15.61
C ARG A 121 31.38 -36.38 -14.40
N ARG A 122 32.39 -36.69 -13.58
CA ARG A 122 32.19 -37.46 -12.33
C ARG A 122 31.42 -36.66 -11.28
N GLN A 123 31.70 -35.36 -11.13
CA GLN A 123 30.94 -34.48 -10.24
C GLN A 123 29.47 -34.36 -10.67
N LEU A 124 29.21 -34.28 -11.98
CA LEU A 124 27.86 -34.28 -12.53
C LEU A 124 27.09 -35.57 -12.20
N ILE A 125 27.74 -36.74 -12.33
CA ILE A 125 27.14 -38.03 -11.95
C ILE A 125 26.84 -38.06 -10.45
N LYS A 126 27.75 -37.57 -9.61
CA LYS A 126 27.57 -37.49 -8.16
C LYS A 126 26.37 -36.60 -7.80
N ALA A 127 26.32 -35.39 -8.37
CA ALA A 127 25.21 -34.45 -8.18
C ALA A 127 23.87 -35.07 -8.64
N GLY A 128 23.85 -35.75 -9.78
CA GLY A 128 22.67 -36.46 -10.28
C GLY A 128 22.16 -37.52 -9.31
N ASN A 129 23.03 -38.36 -8.75
CA ASN A 129 22.65 -39.36 -7.75
C ASN A 129 22.10 -38.73 -6.46
N GLU A 130 22.70 -37.64 -6.00
CA GLU A 130 22.22 -36.90 -4.82
C GLU A 130 20.84 -36.26 -5.06
N ILE A 131 20.58 -35.75 -6.27
CA ILE A 131 19.26 -35.22 -6.66
C ILE A 131 18.21 -36.33 -6.70
N VAL A 132 18.58 -37.51 -7.21
CA VAL A 132 17.70 -38.68 -7.16
C VAL A 132 17.36 -39.04 -5.72
N HIS A 133 18.33 -39.03 -4.80
CA HIS A 133 18.08 -39.25 -3.37
C HIS A 133 17.15 -38.21 -2.76
N LEU A 134 17.37 -36.91 -3.05
CA LEU A 134 16.50 -35.82 -2.61
C LEU A 134 15.06 -36.00 -3.10
N GLY A 135 14.85 -36.52 -4.32
CA GLY A 135 13.52 -36.82 -4.86
C GLY A 135 12.76 -37.93 -4.13
N PHE A 136 13.44 -38.76 -3.33
CA PHE A 136 12.82 -39.78 -2.48
C PHE A 136 12.55 -39.28 -1.05
N GLU A 137 13.07 -38.12 -0.64
CA GLU A 137 12.79 -37.53 0.67
C GLU A 137 11.37 -36.96 0.70
N THR A 138 10.52 -37.47 1.59
CA THR A 138 9.11 -37.04 1.75
C THR A 138 8.87 -36.22 3.01
N GLU A 139 9.86 -36.11 3.90
CA GLU A 139 9.78 -35.34 5.15
C GLU A 139 10.00 -33.84 4.95
N THR A 140 10.68 -33.45 3.87
CA THR A 140 11.01 -32.08 3.51
C THR A 140 10.03 -31.54 2.48
N GLU A 141 9.66 -30.26 2.60
CA GLU A 141 8.74 -29.64 1.64
C GLU A 141 9.37 -29.53 0.24
N LEU A 142 8.58 -29.84 -0.79
CA LEU A 142 9.03 -29.89 -2.19
C LEU A 142 9.79 -28.61 -2.66
N PRO A 143 9.41 -27.37 -2.30
CA PRO A 143 10.17 -26.18 -2.69
C PRO A 143 11.63 -26.18 -2.18
N ILE A 144 11.88 -26.72 -0.98
CA ILE A 144 13.21 -26.82 -0.38
C ILE A 144 14.03 -27.91 -1.08
N VAL A 145 13.38 -29.01 -1.45
CA VAL A 145 13.98 -30.12 -2.22
C VAL A 145 14.41 -29.63 -3.60
N LEU A 146 13.57 -28.85 -4.28
CA LEU A 146 13.87 -28.26 -5.59
C LEU A 146 15.02 -27.24 -5.54
N ASP A 147 15.04 -26.35 -4.55
CA ASP A 147 16.16 -25.39 -4.35
C ASP A 147 17.49 -26.13 -4.07
N SER A 148 17.44 -27.17 -3.24
CA SER A 148 18.62 -28.00 -2.95
C SER A 148 19.14 -28.74 -4.19
N ALA A 149 18.24 -29.20 -5.06
CA ALA A 149 18.60 -29.83 -6.33
C ALA A 149 19.24 -28.83 -7.30
N GLU A 150 18.68 -27.62 -7.42
CA GLU A 150 19.22 -26.55 -8.27
C GLU A 150 20.63 -26.14 -7.82
N GLN A 151 20.84 -25.96 -6.51
CA GLN A 151 22.16 -25.66 -5.94
C GLN A 151 23.21 -26.74 -6.25
N LYS A 152 22.84 -28.03 -6.17
CA LYS A 152 23.75 -29.15 -6.46
C LYS A 152 24.19 -29.18 -7.92
N VAL A 153 23.28 -28.95 -8.88
CA VAL A 153 23.64 -28.86 -10.30
C VAL A 153 24.55 -27.66 -10.56
N PHE A 154 24.23 -26.51 -9.97
CA PHE A 154 24.97 -25.28 -10.19
C PHE A 154 26.40 -25.32 -9.63
N ASN A 155 26.61 -25.95 -8.47
CA ASN A 155 27.95 -26.13 -7.88
C ASN A 155 28.92 -26.88 -8.81
N VAL A 156 28.42 -27.74 -9.70
CA VAL A 156 29.25 -28.43 -10.71
C VAL A 156 29.76 -27.45 -11.78
N THR A 157 29.00 -26.40 -12.09
CA THR A 157 29.34 -25.38 -13.10
C THR A 157 30.18 -24.22 -12.56
N GLN A 158 30.11 -23.93 -11.26
CA GLN A 158 30.75 -22.77 -10.62
C GLN A 158 31.90 -23.12 -9.66
N GLN A 159 32.69 -24.16 -9.94
CA GLN A 159 34.00 -24.33 -9.27
C GLN A 159 35.01 -23.24 -9.72
N LYS A 160 34.70 -21.97 -9.45
CA LYS A 160 35.70 -21.01 -8.99
C LYS A 160 35.83 -21.24 -7.49
N THR A 161 37.07 -21.42 -7.08
CA THR A 161 37.55 -21.65 -5.72
C THR A 161 36.74 -20.86 -4.70
N GLN A 162 36.03 -21.54 -3.79
CA GLN A 162 35.71 -20.95 -2.50
C GLN A 162 37.05 -20.62 -1.85
N SER A 163 37.47 -19.36 -1.92
CA SER A 163 38.71 -18.91 -1.33
C SER A 163 38.62 -19.10 0.18
N GLY A 164 39.41 -20.02 0.72
CA GLY A 164 39.75 -20.03 2.14
C GLY A 164 40.53 -18.76 2.52
N LEU A 165 41.33 -18.83 3.58
CA LEU A 165 42.22 -17.73 3.96
C LEU A 165 43.19 -17.43 2.81
N VAL A 166 43.14 -16.22 2.24
CA VAL A 166 44.04 -15.73 1.19
C VAL A 166 45.19 -14.96 1.83
N HIS A 167 46.43 -15.15 1.36
CA HIS A 167 47.57 -14.39 1.84
C HIS A 167 47.48 -12.93 1.38
N ILE A 168 47.84 -11.98 2.25
CA ILE A 168 47.70 -10.54 1.94
C ILE A 168 48.49 -10.15 0.68
N GLY A 169 49.63 -10.81 0.43
CA GLY A 169 50.46 -10.57 -0.76
C GLY A 169 49.72 -10.77 -2.07
N ASP A 170 48.90 -11.82 -2.18
CA ASP A 170 48.16 -12.14 -3.41
C ASP A 170 47.03 -11.14 -3.65
N THR A 171 46.40 -10.68 -2.56
CA THR A 171 45.36 -9.64 -2.63
C THR A 171 45.98 -8.29 -2.97
N LEU A 172 47.17 -7.97 -2.44
CA LEU A 172 47.88 -6.71 -2.71
C LEU A 172 48.24 -6.55 -4.19
N ILE A 173 48.58 -7.64 -4.89
CA ILE A 173 48.88 -7.59 -6.33
C ILE A 173 47.63 -7.17 -7.12
N ASN A 174 46.49 -7.82 -6.86
CA ASN A 174 45.21 -7.46 -7.51
C ASN A 174 44.78 -6.02 -7.13
N THR A 175 44.93 -5.66 -5.86
CA THR A 175 44.59 -4.31 -5.38
C THR A 175 45.51 -3.25 -6.01
N PHE A 176 46.79 -3.57 -6.21
CA PHE A 176 47.75 -2.68 -6.86
C PHE A 176 47.43 -2.49 -8.35
N GLN A 177 47.10 -3.56 -9.07
CA GLN A 177 46.65 -3.49 -10.46
C GLN A 177 45.37 -2.66 -10.61
N ASP A 178 44.42 -2.80 -9.68
CA ASP A 178 43.21 -1.98 -9.63
C ASP A 178 43.55 -0.50 -9.41
N ILE A 179 44.50 -0.19 -8.51
CA ILE A 179 44.95 1.18 -8.24
C ILE A 179 45.70 1.77 -9.45
N GLU A 180 46.55 0.98 -10.12
CA GLU A 180 47.30 1.40 -11.30
C GLU A 180 46.37 1.72 -12.48
N THR A 181 45.36 0.88 -12.70
CA THR A 181 44.31 1.11 -13.71
C THR A 181 43.53 2.40 -13.43
N ARG A 182 43.30 2.73 -12.14
CA ARG A 182 42.64 3.97 -11.71
C ARG A 182 43.55 5.20 -11.87
N HIS A 183 44.85 5.07 -11.66
CA HIS A 183 45.80 6.19 -11.79
C HIS A 183 45.93 6.70 -13.24
N GLN A 184 45.69 5.84 -14.23
CA GLN A 184 45.73 6.21 -15.65
C GLN A 184 44.53 7.08 -16.11
N GLY A 185 43.59 7.42 -15.21
CA GLY A 185 42.54 8.43 -15.44
C GLY A 185 41.31 7.95 -16.22
N ILE A 186 41.14 6.64 -16.39
CA ILE A 186 40.17 6.08 -17.36
C ILE A 186 38.79 5.78 -16.75
N ALA A 187 38.64 5.63 -15.42
CA ALA A 187 37.34 5.31 -14.81
C ALA A 187 37.23 5.65 -13.31
N LEU A 188 36.01 5.97 -12.85
CA LEU A 188 35.64 5.99 -11.43
C LEU A 188 35.78 4.58 -10.81
N PRO A 189 36.06 4.46 -9.50
CA PRO A 189 36.24 3.16 -8.85
C PRO A 189 34.95 2.32 -8.82
N GLY A 190 33.78 2.96 -8.72
CA GLY A 190 32.47 2.30 -8.79
C GLY A 190 31.77 2.49 -10.14
N ILE A 191 30.62 1.84 -10.31
CA ILE A 191 29.77 1.97 -11.50
C ILE A 191 29.09 3.34 -11.48
N PRO A 192 29.44 4.26 -12.40
CA PRO A 192 28.80 5.56 -12.51
C PRO A 192 27.32 5.46 -12.87
N CYS A 193 26.50 6.29 -12.24
CA CYS A 193 25.05 6.33 -12.40
C CYS A 193 24.57 7.36 -13.44
N GLY A 194 25.48 8.19 -13.96
CA GLY A 194 25.18 9.19 -14.98
C GLY A 194 24.72 10.56 -14.43
N PHE A 195 24.71 10.71 -13.10
CA PHE A 195 24.50 12.01 -12.45
C PHE A 195 25.83 12.51 -11.88
N TYR A 196 26.36 13.60 -12.42
CA TYR A 196 27.71 14.09 -12.11
C TYR A 196 27.92 14.34 -10.60
N ASP A 197 26.97 15.04 -9.97
CA ASP A 197 27.07 15.35 -8.53
C ASP A 197 26.94 14.09 -7.66
N LEU A 198 26.12 13.12 -8.09
CA LEU A 198 25.95 11.86 -7.37
C LEU A 198 27.18 10.97 -7.51
N ASP A 199 27.75 10.89 -8.72
CA ASP A 199 28.96 10.13 -9.02
C ASP A 199 30.19 10.75 -8.31
N ALA A 200 30.27 12.07 -8.20
CA ALA A 200 31.30 12.75 -7.44
C ALA A 200 31.21 12.46 -5.93
N MET A 201 29.98 12.40 -5.37
CA MET A 201 29.77 12.10 -3.95
C MET A 201 29.94 10.62 -3.60
N THR A 202 29.53 9.72 -4.49
CA THR A 202 29.58 8.26 -4.26
C THR A 202 30.84 7.61 -4.80
N SER A 203 31.61 8.31 -5.65
CA SER A 203 32.67 7.73 -6.48
C SER A 203 32.17 6.61 -7.40
N GLY A 204 30.89 6.67 -7.80
CA GLY A 204 30.15 5.59 -8.45
C GLY A 204 29.74 4.48 -7.47
N PHE A 205 28.74 3.68 -7.84
CA PHE A 205 28.25 2.59 -6.99
C PHE A 205 29.24 1.42 -6.96
N GLN A 206 29.76 1.11 -5.78
CA GLN A 206 30.72 0.03 -5.64
C GLN A 206 30.03 -1.32 -5.88
N ARG A 207 30.78 -2.25 -6.49
CA ARG A 207 30.31 -3.63 -6.62
C ARG A 207 30.15 -4.22 -5.23
N SER A 208 29.06 -4.96 -5.03
CA SER A 208 28.66 -5.56 -3.75
C SER A 208 27.97 -4.64 -2.75
N ASP A 209 27.70 -3.37 -3.07
CA ASP A 209 26.97 -2.47 -2.18
C ASP A 209 25.46 -2.75 -2.16
N LEU A 210 24.87 -2.64 -0.96
CA LEU A 210 23.44 -2.53 -0.77
C LEU A 210 23.10 -1.05 -0.57
N ILE A 211 22.31 -0.52 -1.49
CA ILE A 211 21.91 0.88 -1.54
C ILE A 211 20.41 0.94 -1.27
N ILE A 212 20.01 1.67 -0.24
CA ILE A 212 18.58 1.92 0.04
C ILE A 212 18.22 3.31 -0.46
N VAL A 213 17.22 3.37 -1.34
CA VAL A 213 16.63 4.64 -1.79
C VAL A 213 15.28 4.79 -1.10
N ALA A 214 15.18 5.84 -0.28
CA ALA A 214 14.01 6.12 0.52
C ALA A 214 13.28 7.37 0.01
N GLY A 215 11.98 7.27 -0.18
CA GLY A 215 11.14 8.41 -0.57
C GLY A 215 9.78 8.33 0.10
N ARG A 216 9.09 9.46 0.19
CA ARG A 216 7.67 9.44 0.58
C ARG A 216 6.84 8.89 -0.58
N PRO A 217 5.85 8.01 -0.31
CA PRO A 217 4.89 7.60 -1.32
C PRO A 217 4.17 8.84 -1.83
N SER A 218 3.92 8.92 -3.13
CA SER A 218 2.89 9.83 -3.60
C SER A 218 3.10 11.32 -3.29
N MET A 219 4.22 11.90 -3.77
CA MET A 219 4.22 13.34 -4.06
C MET A 219 3.11 13.65 -5.10
N GLY A 220 1.85 13.83 -4.66
CA GLY A 220 0.72 14.23 -5.53
C GLY A 220 -0.67 13.60 -5.31
N LYS A 221 -0.98 12.88 -4.22
CA LYS A 221 -2.31 12.28 -3.95
C LYS A 221 -3.28 13.18 -3.17
N CYS A 222 -3.25 14.48 -3.40
CA CYS A 222 -4.01 15.44 -2.57
C CYS A 222 -5.42 15.69 -3.12
N LEU A 223 -6.41 15.65 -2.23
CA LEU A 223 -7.80 16.03 -2.46
C LEU A 223 -8.11 17.30 -1.68
N SER A 224 -9.03 18.12 -2.17
CA SER A 224 -9.49 19.29 -1.42
C SER A 224 -10.17 18.89 -0.11
N HIS A 225 -10.05 19.73 0.92
CA HIS A 225 -10.66 19.55 2.25
C HIS A 225 -12.15 19.17 2.25
N ASP A 226 -12.90 19.67 1.28
CA ASP A 226 -14.35 19.43 1.10
C ASP A 226 -14.69 18.13 0.36
N SER A 227 -13.69 17.30 0.03
CA SER A 227 -13.92 16.01 -0.64
C SER A 227 -14.62 15.02 0.29
N GLU A 228 -15.77 14.50 -0.15
CA GLU A 228 -16.64 13.60 0.61
C GLU A 228 -16.23 12.13 0.37
N ILE A 229 -16.10 11.36 1.45
CA ILE A 229 -15.69 9.95 1.45
C ILE A 229 -16.72 9.12 2.23
N VAL A 230 -17.04 7.94 1.69
CA VAL A 230 -17.97 6.99 2.34
C VAL A 230 -17.22 6.08 3.29
N LEU A 231 -17.76 5.94 4.50
CA LEU A 231 -17.26 5.05 5.53
C LEU A 231 -18.01 3.71 5.58
N ALA A 232 -17.41 2.72 6.24
CA ALA A 232 -18.00 1.39 6.40
C ALA A 232 -19.36 1.36 7.13
N ASP A 233 -19.64 2.34 7.99
CA ASP A 233 -20.94 2.49 8.66
C ASP A 233 -22.00 3.19 7.79
N GLY A 234 -21.65 3.50 6.53
CA GLY A 234 -22.50 4.24 5.61
C GLY A 234 -22.46 5.75 5.83
N GLN A 235 -21.72 6.30 6.78
CA GLN A 235 -21.57 7.75 6.91
C GLN A 235 -20.84 8.34 5.70
N ILE A 236 -21.14 9.61 5.38
CA ILE A 236 -20.28 10.45 4.54
C ILE A 236 -19.53 11.40 5.46
N ALA A 237 -18.20 11.40 5.36
CA ALA A 237 -17.32 12.33 6.06
C ALA A 237 -16.43 13.04 5.04
N THR A 238 -16.09 14.29 5.31
CA THR A 238 -15.09 15.00 4.52
C THR A 238 -13.69 14.48 4.85
N ILE A 239 -12.75 14.60 3.91
CA ILE A 239 -11.35 14.20 4.16
C ILE A 239 -10.72 15.00 5.32
N GLU A 240 -11.14 16.26 5.52
CA GLU A 240 -10.73 17.09 6.66
C GLU A 240 -11.25 16.54 7.99
N GLU A 241 -12.53 16.14 8.07
CA GLU A 241 -13.10 15.51 9.27
C GLU A 241 -12.39 14.20 9.61
N LEU A 242 -12.07 13.40 8.59
CA LEU A 242 -11.31 12.16 8.75
C LEU A 242 -9.90 12.42 9.27
N TYR A 243 -9.24 13.46 8.75
CA TYR A 243 -7.95 13.90 9.26
C TYR A 243 -8.01 14.31 10.74
N GLN A 244 -9.03 15.09 11.14
CA GLN A 244 -9.21 15.54 12.52
C GLN A 244 -9.50 14.37 13.47
N GLN A 245 -10.34 13.42 13.04
CA GLN A 245 -10.77 12.28 13.86
C GLN A 245 -9.74 11.15 13.91
N ARG A 246 -8.78 11.11 12.97
CA ARG A 246 -7.75 10.07 12.85
C ARG A 246 -8.31 8.64 12.79
N GLN A 247 -9.53 8.48 12.28
CA GLN A 247 -10.24 7.21 12.22
C GLN A 247 -11.20 7.17 11.02
N GLY A 248 -11.38 5.99 10.41
CA GLY A 248 -12.43 5.75 9.43
C GLY A 248 -12.08 4.65 8.45
N SER A 249 -12.93 3.63 8.31
CA SER A 249 -12.74 2.56 7.31
C SER A 249 -13.25 3.00 5.95
N LEU A 250 -12.38 2.97 4.94
CA LEU A 250 -12.62 3.58 3.63
C LEU A 250 -12.81 2.49 2.57
N LEU A 251 -13.59 2.80 1.54
CA LEU A 251 -13.81 1.89 0.42
C LEU A 251 -12.66 2.01 -0.60
N THR A 252 -12.05 0.89 -0.94
CA THR A 252 -10.85 0.80 -1.80
C THR A 252 -11.07 -0.25 -2.89
N LEU A 253 -10.40 -0.12 -4.04
CA LEU A 253 -10.54 -1.04 -5.17
C LEU A 253 -9.39 -2.06 -5.18
N ASN A 254 -9.72 -3.35 -5.17
CA ASN A 254 -8.77 -4.44 -5.33
C ASN A 254 -8.45 -4.73 -6.81
N ASP A 255 -7.41 -5.54 -7.07
CA ASP A 255 -6.98 -5.93 -8.42
C ASP A 255 -8.02 -6.76 -9.20
N ASP A 256 -8.97 -7.39 -8.49
CA ASP A 256 -10.12 -8.10 -9.06
C ASP A 256 -11.26 -7.17 -9.51
N TRP A 257 -11.06 -5.86 -9.41
CA TRP A 257 -12.04 -4.81 -9.71
C TRP A 257 -13.27 -4.81 -8.79
N LYS A 258 -13.12 -5.33 -7.56
CA LYS A 258 -14.13 -5.28 -6.50
C LYS A 258 -13.75 -4.31 -5.41
N PHE A 259 -14.77 -3.75 -4.75
CA PHE A 259 -14.57 -2.83 -3.64
C PHE A 259 -14.50 -3.55 -2.29
N THR A 260 -13.51 -3.18 -1.47
CA THR A 260 -13.29 -3.71 -0.12
C THR A 260 -13.01 -2.58 0.86
N PHE A 261 -13.22 -2.83 2.14
CA PHE A 261 -12.98 -1.85 3.19
C PHE A 261 -11.60 -2.00 3.79
N THR A 262 -10.87 -0.90 3.86
CA THR A 262 -9.52 -0.87 4.42
C THR A 262 -9.38 0.34 5.35
N GLN A 263 -8.69 0.14 6.46
CA GLN A 263 -8.36 1.25 7.36
C GLN A 263 -7.16 2.02 6.79
N PRO A 264 -7.25 3.36 6.67
CA PRO A 264 -6.10 4.18 6.31
C PRO A 264 -5.03 4.03 7.39
N SER A 265 -3.81 3.75 6.95
CA SER A 265 -2.64 3.68 7.84
C SER A 265 -2.21 5.07 8.33
N ALA A 266 -2.68 6.14 7.68
CA ALA A 266 -2.50 7.52 8.14
C ALA A 266 -3.31 8.55 7.36
N PHE A 267 -3.47 9.72 8.01
CA PHE A 267 -4.18 10.90 7.52
C PHE A 267 -3.18 12.06 7.40
N VAL A 268 -3.16 12.77 6.29
CA VAL A 268 -2.14 13.79 5.96
C VAL A 268 -2.83 15.10 5.65
N ASP A 269 -2.33 16.18 6.26
CA ASP A 269 -2.62 17.54 5.84
C ASP A 269 -1.47 18.00 4.95
N ASP A 270 -1.77 18.28 3.69
CA ASP A 270 -0.80 18.57 2.63
C ASP A 270 -0.81 20.06 2.25
N GLY A 271 -1.43 20.91 3.09
CA GLY A 271 -1.36 22.36 3.01
C GLY A 271 -2.18 22.97 1.88
N ILE A 272 -1.89 24.22 1.53
CA ILE A 272 -2.62 24.96 0.49
C ILE A 272 -1.95 24.72 -0.87
N LYS A 273 -2.68 24.09 -1.82
CA LYS A 273 -2.18 23.78 -3.17
C LYS A 273 -3.16 24.24 -4.26
N PRO A 274 -2.71 24.46 -5.50
CA PRO A 274 -3.60 24.72 -6.63
C PRO A 274 -4.44 23.49 -6.97
N VAL A 275 -5.75 23.67 -6.98
CA VAL A 275 -6.75 22.61 -7.17
C VAL A 275 -7.49 22.78 -8.49
N PHE A 276 -7.79 21.66 -9.12
CA PHE A 276 -8.50 21.54 -10.37
C PHE A 276 -9.78 20.74 -10.15
N ARG A 277 -10.90 21.30 -10.62
CA ARG A 277 -12.21 20.67 -10.59
C ARG A 277 -12.39 19.82 -11.84
N VAL A 278 -12.57 18.52 -11.64
CA VAL A 278 -12.87 17.56 -12.70
C VAL A 278 -14.35 17.24 -12.66
N THR A 279 -15.07 17.49 -13.74
CA THR A 279 -16.50 17.17 -13.87
C THR A 279 -16.68 16.03 -14.86
N THR A 280 -17.45 15.01 -14.49
CA THR A 280 -17.79 13.89 -15.37
C THR A 280 -19.16 14.07 -16.04
N ARG A 281 -19.46 13.26 -17.05
CA ARG A 281 -20.71 13.32 -17.83
C ARG A 281 -21.94 12.94 -17.02
N LEU A 282 -21.81 12.10 -15.99
CA LEU A 282 -22.87 11.88 -15.01
C LEU A 282 -23.03 13.05 -14.03
N GLY A 283 -22.20 14.10 -14.13
CA GLY A 283 -22.24 15.29 -13.28
C GLY A 283 -21.54 15.12 -11.93
N ARG A 284 -20.72 14.08 -11.77
CA ARG A 284 -19.84 13.94 -10.60
C ARG A 284 -18.73 14.98 -10.67
N VAL A 285 -18.32 15.47 -9.52
CA VAL A 285 -17.28 16.49 -9.41
C VAL A 285 -16.31 16.09 -8.34
N ILE A 286 -15.02 16.20 -8.64
CA ILE A 286 -13.95 16.09 -7.66
C ILE A 286 -12.98 17.24 -7.84
N GLU A 287 -12.37 17.65 -6.73
CA GLU A 287 -11.40 18.73 -6.70
C GLU A 287 -10.05 18.17 -6.22
N THR A 288 -9.06 18.14 -7.12
CA THR A 288 -7.78 17.46 -6.89
C THR A 288 -6.61 18.34 -7.32
N THR A 289 -5.40 18.02 -6.88
CA THR A 289 -4.20 18.61 -7.48
C THR A 289 -3.99 18.12 -8.92
N ILE A 290 -3.24 18.86 -9.74
CA ILE A 290 -2.95 18.49 -11.14
C ILE A 290 -2.20 17.16 -11.27
N THR A 291 -1.44 16.80 -10.25
CA THR A 291 -0.66 15.56 -10.18
C THR A 291 -1.49 14.34 -9.80
N HIS A 292 -2.76 14.54 -9.41
CA HIS A 292 -3.63 13.49 -8.91
C HIS A 292 -3.98 12.49 -10.02
N PRO A 293 -3.70 11.19 -9.85
CA PRO A 293 -3.98 10.14 -10.84
C PRO A 293 -5.40 9.61 -10.79
N PHE A 294 -6.02 9.37 -11.94
CA PHE A 294 -7.34 8.76 -12.08
C PHE A 294 -7.19 7.41 -12.80
N LEU A 295 -7.99 6.41 -12.41
CA LEU A 295 -8.00 5.11 -13.08
C LEU A 295 -8.68 5.23 -14.45
N THR A 296 -7.99 4.84 -15.51
CA THR A 296 -8.57 4.67 -16.86
C THR A 296 -8.52 3.19 -17.26
N ILE A 297 -9.17 2.82 -18.36
CA ILE A 297 -9.09 1.45 -18.92
C ILE A 297 -7.64 1.05 -19.30
N LYS A 298 -6.76 2.04 -19.49
CA LYS A 298 -5.33 1.89 -19.76
C LYS A 298 -4.47 2.00 -18.48
N GLY A 299 -5.09 1.88 -17.30
CA GLY A 299 -4.46 2.06 -15.99
C GLY A 299 -4.49 3.50 -15.46
N TRP A 300 -3.75 3.76 -14.39
CA TRP A 300 -3.69 5.06 -13.69
C TRP A 300 -3.02 6.16 -14.52
N GLN A 301 -3.68 7.32 -14.68
CA GLN A 301 -3.20 8.49 -15.42
C GLN A 301 -3.43 9.78 -14.62
N ARG A 302 -2.40 10.64 -14.50
CA ARG A 302 -2.51 11.94 -13.80
C ARG A 302 -3.47 12.91 -14.49
N LEU A 303 -4.08 13.81 -13.74
CA LEU A 303 -5.01 14.81 -14.26
C LEU A 303 -4.39 15.68 -15.37
N GLU A 304 -3.11 16.05 -15.24
CA GLU A 304 -2.36 16.77 -16.30
C GLU A 304 -2.40 16.06 -17.66
N ASN A 305 -2.52 14.72 -17.66
CA ASN A 305 -2.50 13.88 -18.85
C ASN A 305 -3.92 13.54 -19.36
N LEU A 306 -4.95 13.95 -18.63
CA LEU A 306 -6.35 13.69 -18.97
C LEU A 306 -6.94 14.91 -19.68
N GLN A 307 -7.76 14.62 -20.68
CA GLN A 307 -8.49 15.62 -21.45
C GLN A 307 -9.99 15.35 -21.37
N VAL A 308 -10.76 16.40 -21.64
CA VAL A 308 -12.20 16.29 -21.88
C VAL A 308 -12.46 15.23 -22.96
N GLY A 309 -13.36 14.29 -22.67
CA GLY A 309 -13.65 13.11 -23.49
C GLY A 309 -12.96 11.82 -23.02
N ASN A 310 -11.93 11.87 -22.17
CA ASN A 310 -11.35 10.66 -21.59
C ASN A 310 -12.29 10.03 -20.57
N LYS A 311 -12.25 8.69 -20.45
CA LYS A 311 -13.08 7.94 -19.51
C LYS A 311 -12.27 7.52 -18.28
N ILE A 312 -12.81 7.82 -17.10
CA ILE A 312 -12.26 7.46 -15.80
C ILE A 312 -13.19 6.48 -15.08
N ALA A 313 -12.60 5.68 -14.20
CA ALA A 313 -13.32 4.76 -13.33
C ALA A 313 -14.06 5.54 -12.25
N ILE A 314 -15.33 5.18 -12.07
CA ILE A 314 -16.15 5.57 -10.93
C ILE A 314 -16.87 4.31 -10.41
N PRO A 315 -17.27 4.24 -9.14
CA PRO A 315 -18.14 3.20 -8.62
C PRO A 315 -19.46 3.07 -9.40
N ARG A 316 -19.82 1.83 -9.73
CA ARG A 316 -21.08 1.44 -10.35
C ARG A 316 -22.17 1.15 -9.31
N LYS A 317 -21.76 0.63 -8.15
CA LYS A 317 -22.58 0.33 -6.99
C LYS A 317 -21.72 0.51 -5.73
N ILE A 318 -22.29 1.04 -4.66
CA ILE A 318 -21.67 1.11 -3.33
C ILE A 318 -22.63 0.44 -2.36
N ASP A 319 -22.54 -0.88 -2.18
CA ASP A 319 -23.50 -1.68 -1.40
C ASP A 319 -23.30 -1.52 0.12
N VAL A 320 -23.31 -0.27 0.58
CA VAL A 320 -22.97 0.13 1.94
C VAL A 320 -24.16 0.85 2.54
N PHE A 321 -24.78 0.21 3.53
CA PHE A 321 -25.91 0.72 4.30
C PHE A 321 -25.52 0.71 5.77
N GLY A 322 -26.07 1.64 6.56
CA GLY A 322 -25.81 1.65 7.99
C GLY A 322 -26.73 0.70 8.75
N THR A 323 -26.59 0.70 10.06
CA THR A 323 -27.33 -0.17 10.99
C THR A 323 -28.31 0.60 11.87
N GLU A 324 -28.37 1.93 11.74
CA GLU A 324 -29.23 2.76 12.58
C GLU A 324 -30.69 2.68 12.10
N THR A 325 -31.60 2.78 13.06
CA THR A 325 -33.03 2.81 12.83
C THR A 325 -33.67 3.97 13.59
N ILE A 326 -34.57 4.68 12.94
CA ILE A 326 -35.41 5.73 13.55
C ILE A 326 -36.88 5.38 13.37
N ARG A 327 -37.81 6.14 13.97
CA ARG A 327 -39.23 5.84 13.83
C ARG A 327 -39.70 6.07 12.39
N GLU A 328 -40.61 5.24 11.88
CA GLU A 328 -41.09 5.35 10.50
C GLU A 328 -41.67 6.75 10.19
N CYS A 329 -42.41 7.32 11.15
CA CYS A 329 -42.93 8.69 11.05
C CYS A 329 -41.82 9.74 10.88
N GLU A 330 -40.68 9.58 11.54
CA GLU A 330 -39.52 10.47 11.43
C GLU A 330 -38.90 10.40 10.03
N VAL A 331 -38.75 9.19 9.48
CA VAL A 331 -38.26 8.97 8.11
C VAL A 331 -39.16 9.66 7.08
N LYS A 332 -40.48 9.46 7.19
CA LYS A 332 -41.48 10.08 6.30
C LYS A 332 -41.45 11.60 6.38
N LEU A 333 -41.42 12.15 7.60
CA LEU A 333 -41.37 13.59 7.82
C LEU A 333 -40.10 14.21 7.22
N LEU A 334 -38.93 13.55 7.32
CA LEU A 334 -37.70 14.03 6.68
C LEU A 334 -37.84 14.07 5.16
N GLY A 335 -38.36 13.01 4.54
CA GLY A 335 -38.57 12.96 3.09
C GLY A 335 -39.46 14.10 2.58
N TYR A 336 -40.59 14.33 3.25
CA TYR A 336 -41.53 15.40 2.87
C TYR A 336 -40.99 16.80 3.15
N LEU A 337 -40.34 17.02 4.29
CA LEU A 337 -39.85 18.34 4.68
C LEU A 337 -38.62 18.78 3.87
N ILE A 338 -37.77 17.84 3.46
CA ILE A 338 -36.63 18.14 2.59
C ILE A 338 -37.09 18.47 1.17
N GLY A 339 -38.10 17.78 0.63
CA GLY A 339 -38.72 18.14 -0.65
C GLY A 339 -39.53 19.44 -0.54
N ASP A 340 -40.84 19.32 -0.33
CA ASP A 340 -41.81 20.43 -0.36
C ASP A 340 -42.01 21.16 0.99
N GLY A 341 -41.15 20.88 1.99
CA GLY A 341 -41.24 21.53 3.31
C GLY A 341 -40.74 22.98 3.33
N GLY A 342 -41.46 23.85 4.02
CA GLY A 342 -41.02 25.19 4.42
C GLY A 342 -40.46 25.17 5.84
N LEU A 343 -39.17 25.43 5.99
CA LEU A 343 -38.42 25.35 7.25
C LEU A 343 -37.93 26.71 7.79
N THR A 344 -38.26 27.82 7.11
CA THR A 344 -37.76 29.18 7.43
C THR A 344 -38.77 30.03 8.22
N ASN A 345 -40.04 29.60 8.27
CA ASN A 345 -41.10 30.30 9.00
C ASN A 345 -41.07 29.94 10.48
N SER A 346 -41.91 30.58 11.31
CA SER A 346 -42.03 30.28 12.74
C SER A 346 -42.46 28.85 13.07
N THR A 347 -43.03 28.12 12.10
CA THR A 347 -43.51 26.74 12.23
C THR A 347 -43.29 25.96 10.92
N PRO A 348 -42.96 24.66 10.99
CA PRO A 348 -42.79 23.82 9.82
C PRO A 348 -44.07 23.79 8.99
N ARG A 349 -43.93 23.90 7.67
CA ARG A 349 -45.03 23.86 6.72
C ARG A 349 -44.75 22.80 5.66
N PHE A 350 -45.78 22.14 5.17
CA PHE A 350 -45.72 21.27 3.99
C PHE A 350 -46.74 21.77 2.96
N THR A 351 -46.30 22.01 1.72
CA THR A 351 -47.16 22.58 0.66
C THR A 351 -47.17 21.64 -0.54
N ASN A 352 -48.25 20.90 -0.73
CA ASN A 352 -48.36 19.97 -1.85
C ASN A 352 -49.82 19.86 -2.29
N SER A 353 -50.09 19.61 -3.57
CA SER A 353 -51.45 19.51 -4.11
C SER A 353 -52.05 18.10 -4.07
N ASN A 354 -51.25 17.06 -3.83
CA ASN A 354 -51.70 15.66 -3.85
C ASN A 354 -52.32 15.25 -2.50
N PRO A 355 -53.63 14.91 -2.45
CA PRO A 355 -54.31 14.54 -1.21
C PRO A 355 -53.68 13.33 -0.49
N LEU A 356 -53.13 12.37 -1.22
CA LEU A 356 -52.51 11.17 -0.60
C LEU A 356 -51.28 11.53 0.22
N LEU A 357 -50.44 12.44 -0.28
CA LEU A 357 -49.25 12.93 0.42
C LEU A 357 -49.64 13.79 1.62
N GLN A 358 -50.71 14.58 1.50
CA GLN A 358 -51.22 15.40 2.60
C GLN A 358 -51.72 14.53 3.77
N THR A 359 -52.42 13.44 3.48
CA THR A 359 -52.90 12.49 4.50
C THR A 359 -51.74 11.74 5.16
N ASP A 360 -50.83 11.13 4.38
CA ASP A 360 -49.65 10.40 4.92
C ASP A 360 -48.73 11.33 5.74
N PHE A 361 -48.59 12.60 5.32
CA PHE A 361 -47.87 13.62 6.12
C PHE A 361 -48.61 13.92 7.44
N SER A 362 -49.93 14.09 7.41
CA SER A 362 -50.72 14.39 8.61
C SER A 362 -50.72 13.26 9.63
N GLU A 363 -50.79 12.01 9.14
CA GLU A 363 -50.63 10.80 9.96
C GLU A 363 -49.25 10.75 10.60
N ALA A 364 -48.18 10.98 9.83
CA ALA A 364 -46.82 11.00 10.36
C ALA A 364 -46.59 12.11 11.40
N VAL A 365 -47.18 13.29 11.22
CA VAL A 365 -47.14 14.38 12.24
C VAL A 365 -47.86 13.96 13.52
N THR A 366 -49.02 13.31 13.39
CA THR A 366 -49.81 12.84 14.54
C THR A 366 -49.06 11.75 15.31
N GLU A 367 -48.46 10.80 14.60
CA GLU A 367 -47.64 9.72 15.16
C GLU A 367 -46.35 10.21 15.83
N PHE A 368 -45.78 11.33 15.37
CA PHE A 368 -44.61 11.94 16.01
C PHE A 368 -44.88 12.33 17.47
N GLY A 369 -46.13 12.72 17.79
CA GLY A 369 -46.63 13.03 19.12
C GLY A 369 -46.55 14.52 19.50
N GLY A 370 -47.60 15.05 20.14
CA GLY A 370 -47.65 16.43 20.64
C GLY A 370 -47.77 17.53 19.58
N LEU A 371 -48.17 17.14 18.38
CA LEU A 371 -48.30 18.03 17.23
C LEU A 371 -49.66 17.86 16.58
N SER A 372 -50.20 18.96 16.06
CA SER A 372 -51.41 18.96 15.25
C SER A 372 -51.15 19.68 13.93
N VAL A 373 -51.92 19.30 12.91
CA VAL A 373 -51.83 19.90 11.59
C VAL A 373 -53.00 20.84 11.37
N ARG A 374 -52.70 22.10 11.03
CA ARG A 374 -53.70 23.08 10.63
C ARG A 374 -53.68 23.29 9.13
N TRP A 375 -54.85 23.18 8.51
CA TRP A 375 -55.05 23.51 7.11
C TRP A 375 -55.07 25.03 6.91
N GLU A 376 -54.25 25.49 5.98
CA GLU A 376 -54.33 26.83 5.43
C GLU A 376 -54.71 26.73 3.96
N ASP A 377 -56.01 26.87 3.69
CA ASP A 377 -56.57 26.95 2.35
C ASP A 377 -56.81 28.42 1.97
N SER A 378 -56.38 28.80 0.78
CA SER A 378 -56.57 30.14 0.20
C SER A 378 -57.80 30.20 -0.71
N GLN A 379 -58.86 29.46 -0.38
CA GLN A 379 -60.09 29.35 -1.19
C GLN A 379 -59.81 29.11 -2.69
N GLY A 380 -58.88 28.19 -3.00
CA GLY A 380 -58.55 27.81 -4.37
C GLY A 380 -57.60 28.74 -5.15
N GLN A 381 -57.10 29.83 -4.57
CA GLN A 381 -56.11 30.71 -5.24
C GLN A 381 -54.65 30.21 -5.17
N ARG A 382 -54.32 29.34 -4.20
CA ARG A 382 -52.96 28.83 -3.96
C ARG A 382 -53.00 27.35 -3.56
N THR A 383 -51.90 26.63 -3.80
CA THR A 383 -51.71 25.26 -3.35
C THR A 383 -51.90 25.16 -1.82
N PRO A 384 -52.73 24.22 -1.33
CA PRO A 384 -52.99 24.08 0.10
C PRO A 384 -51.71 23.80 0.89
N SER A 385 -51.63 24.38 2.09
CA SER A 385 -50.49 24.25 2.99
C SER A 385 -50.91 23.68 4.33
N LEU A 386 -50.14 22.71 4.82
CA LEU A 386 -50.30 22.09 6.13
C LEU A 386 -49.29 22.72 7.10
N CYS A 387 -49.78 23.40 8.12
CA CYS A 387 -48.95 24.03 9.15
C CYS A 387 -48.88 23.14 10.39
N VAL A 388 -47.68 22.77 10.83
CA VAL A 388 -47.48 21.94 12.02
C VAL A 388 -47.40 22.82 13.27
N ARG A 389 -48.30 22.61 14.23
CA ARG A 389 -48.36 23.36 15.51
C ARG A 389 -48.27 22.40 16.69
N GLY A 390 -47.92 22.95 17.86
CA GLY A 390 -48.04 22.19 19.11
C GLY A 390 -49.51 21.94 19.42
N ASP A 391 -49.83 20.71 19.82
CA ASP A 391 -51.19 20.35 20.23
C ASP A 391 -51.50 20.94 21.61
N LEU A 392 -52.38 21.95 21.66
CA LEU A 392 -52.73 22.66 22.90
C LEU A 392 -53.48 21.77 23.90
N GLU A 393 -54.24 20.78 23.43
CA GLU A 393 -54.97 19.85 24.31
C GLU A 393 -54.02 18.83 24.93
N LEU A 394 -53.06 18.32 24.14
CA LEU A 394 -52.02 17.45 24.67
C LEU A 394 -51.09 18.19 25.64
N ILE A 395 -50.69 19.43 25.33
CA ILE A 395 -49.84 20.25 26.22
C ILE A 395 -50.54 20.48 27.58
N ALA A 396 -51.85 20.74 27.58
CA ALA A 396 -52.62 20.90 28.82
C ALA A 396 -52.63 19.59 29.63
N THR A 397 -52.80 18.45 28.96
CA THR A 397 -52.80 17.13 29.59
C THR A 397 -51.43 16.77 30.18
N GLN A 398 -50.34 17.00 29.43
CA GLN A 398 -48.97 16.72 29.88
C GLN A 398 -48.53 17.64 31.02
N ARG A 399 -49.01 18.90 31.07
CA ARG A 399 -48.80 19.79 32.22
C ARG A 399 -49.43 19.27 33.50
N GLN A 400 -50.63 18.70 33.40
CA GLN A 400 -51.29 18.09 34.56
C GLN A 400 -50.51 16.87 35.04
N LEU A 401 -50.03 16.03 34.12
CA LEU A 401 -49.17 14.89 34.45
C LEU A 401 -47.86 15.33 35.13
N PHE A 402 -47.19 16.36 34.61
CA PHE A 402 -46.01 16.96 35.23
C PHE A 402 -46.31 17.45 36.66
N ALA A 403 -47.44 18.14 36.85
CA ALA A 403 -47.86 18.68 38.14
C ALA A 403 -48.13 17.57 39.17
N GLU A 404 -48.75 16.46 38.76
CA GLU A 404 -48.97 15.28 39.60
C GLU A 404 -47.65 14.62 39.99
N ARG A 405 -46.74 14.39 39.03
CA ARG A 405 -45.43 13.80 39.30
C ARG A 405 -44.57 14.69 40.20
N LEU A 406 -44.64 16.01 40.02
CA LEU A 406 -43.96 16.98 40.88
C LEU A 406 -44.48 16.93 42.32
N LYS A 407 -45.80 16.81 42.52
CA LYS A 407 -46.38 16.62 43.86
C LYS A 407 -45.87 15.32 44.51
N ILE A 408 -45.86 14.22 43.75
CA ILE A 408 -45.38 12.91 44.23
C ILE A 408 -43.91 13.01 44.62
N ALA A 409 -43.06 13.58 43.76
CA ALA A 409 -41.62 13.74 43.99
C ALA A 409 -41.30 14.60 45.23
N ILE A 410 -42.06 15.66 45.46
CA ILE A 410 -41.90 16.52 46.64
C ILE A 410 -42.33 15.76 47.91
N SER A 411 -43.42 15.00 47.83
CA SER A 411 -43.94 14.23 48.96
C SER A 411 -43.04 13.04 49.35
N SER A 412 -42.44 12.34 48.39
CA SER A 412 -41.59 11.18 48.63
C SER A 412 -40.24 11.55 49.26
N ARG A 413 -39.75 12.76 49.02
CA ARG A 413 -38.46 13.26 49.53
C ARG A 413 -38.58 14.12 50.79
N SER A 414 -39.78 14.26 51.38
CA SER A 414 -40.02 15.07 52.58
C SER A 414 -39.50 16.52 52.50
N LEU A 415 -39.45 17.09 51.29
CA LEU A 415 -39.01 18.46 51.06
C LEU A 415 -40.19 19.42 51.27
N THR A 416 -40.04 20.44 52.09
CA THR A 416 -41.03 21.52 52.18
C THR A 416 -40.93 22.40 50.93
N ALA A 417 -42.08 22.81 50.38
CA ALA A 417 -42.14 23.67 49.20
C ALA A 417 -41.30 24.95 49.35
N LYS A 418 -41.15 25.46 50.58
CA LYS A 418 -40.32 26.62 50.93
C LYS A 418 -38.80 26.35 50.83
N LYS A 419 -38.36 25.14 51.16
CA LYS A 419 -36.94 24.75 51.05
C LYS A 419 -36.58 24.54 49.58
N LEU A 420 -37.44 23.84 48.83
CA LEU A 420 -37.26 23.62 47.40
C LEU A 420 -37.29 24.93 46.60
N SER A 421 -38.20 25.86 46.92
CA SER A 421 -38.24 27.16 46.24
C SER A 421 -36.97 27.97 46.47
N ASN A 422 -36.38 27.91 47.67
CA ASN A 422 -35.11 28.58 47.99
C ASN A 422 -33.92 27.96 47.27
N GLU A 423 -33.84 26.63 47.19
CA GLU A 423 -32.77 25.91 46.47
C GLU A 423 -32.83 26.15 44.96
N LEU A 424 -34.02 26.35 44.40
CA LEU A 424 -34.23 26.64 42.98
C LEU A 424 -34.15 28.13 42.64
N GLY A 425 -34.02 29.02 43.63
CA GLY A 425 -34.01 30.48 43.42
C GLY A 425 -35.33 31.06 42.90
N VAL A 426 -36.47 30.40 43.18
CA VAL A 426 -37.81 30.82 42.70
C VAL A 426 -38.77 31.14 43.85
N THR A 427 -39.84 31.87 43.54
CA THR A 427 -40.85 32.21 44.57
C THR A 427 -41.74 31.00 44.90
N PRO A 428 -42.18 30.83 46.17
CA PRO A 428 -43.09 29.75 46.55
C PRO A 428 -44.41 29.74 45.76
N SER A 429 -44.89 30.92 45.34
CA SER A 429 -46.08 31.06 44.51
C SER A 429 -45.91 30.41 43.15
N LEU A 430 -44.74 30.57 42.52
CA LEU A 430 -44.43 29.98 41.21
C LEU A 430 -44.38 28.45 41.28
N LEU A 431 -43.79 27.90 42.35
CA LEU A 431 -43.78 26.46 42.62
C LEU A 431 -45.20 25.90 42.83
N CYS A 432 -46.08 26.65 43.49
CA CYS A 432 -47.50 26.28 43.65
C CYS A 432 -48.24 26.25 42.29
N MET A 433 -47.96 27.20 41.41
CA MET A 433 -48.52 27.21 40.04
C MET A 433 -48.04 26.01 39.21
N TRP A 434 -46.79 25.57 39.39
CA TRP A 434 -46.27 24.34 38.77
C TRP A 434 -46.98 23.09 39.28
N GLN A 435 -47.21 22.98 40.60
CA GLN A 435 -47.96 21.88 41.20
C GLN A 435 -49.44 21.85 40.79
N LYS A 436 -49.98 22.93 40.24
CA LYS A 436 -51.36 23.00 39.69
C LYS A 436 -51.42 22.78 38.17
N GLY A 437 -50.27 22.68 37.50
CA GLY A 437 -50.19 22.55 36.04
C GLY A 437 -50.59 23.82 35.28
N GLU A 438 -50.72 24.97 35.97
CA GLU A 438 -51.09 26.26 35.37
C GLU A 438 -49.96 26.81 34.49
N CYS A 439 -48.71 26.64 34.95
CA CYS A 439 -47.50 26.94 34.20
C CYS A 439 -46.40 25.92 34.52
N VAL A 440 -45.28 26.01 33.80
CA VAL A 440 -44.10 25.14 33.98
C VAL A 440 -42.85 26.00 34.14
N PRO A 441 -41.78 25.51 34.78
CA PRO A 441 -40.49 26.22 34.85
C PRO A 441 -39.96 26.52 33.44
N ASN A 442 -39.02 27.46 33.32
CA ASN A 442 -38.20 27.58 32.10
C ASN A 442 -37.18 26.42 32.03
N TYR A 443 -36.49 26.24 30.89
CA TYR A 443 -35.62 25.08 30.70
C TYR A 443 -34.50 24.97 31.75
N ASP A 444 -33.82 26.08 32.04
CA ASP A 444 -32.71 26.09 33.02
C ASP A 444 -33.18 25.75 34.44
N THR A 445 -34.36 26.25 34.82
CA THR A 445 -34.96 25.96 36.13
C THR A 445 -35.56 24.56 36.18
N PHE A 446 -35.99 24.00 35.03
CA PHE A 446 -36.45 22.62 34.91
C PHE A 446 -35.30 21.63 35.05
N GLU A 447 -34.15 21.88 34.42
CA GLU A 447 -32.92 21.11 34.62
C GLU A 447 -32.46 21.16 36.08
N LEU A 448 -32.46 22.36 36.68
CA LEU A 448 -32.13 22.52 38.10
C LEU A 448 -33.12 21.76 38.99
N LEU A 449 -34.41 21.80 38.70
CA LEU A 449 -35.45 21.02 39.39
C LEU A 449 -35.20 19.51 39.29
N CYS A 450 -34.88 19.00 38.10
CA CYS A 450 -34.55 17.59 37.88
C CYS A 450 -33.31 17.18 38.69
N LYS A 451 -32.27 18.04 38.71
CA LYS A 451 -31.03 17.82 39.46
C LYS A 451 -31.25 17.83 40.98
N THR A 452 -31.98 18.83 41.49
CA THR A 452 -32.29 18.99 42.92
C THR A 452 -33.18 17.85 43.43
N LEU A 453 -34.10 17.37 42.59
CA LEU A 453 -34.97 16.25 42.91
C LEU A 453 -34.39 14.90 42.45
N GLU A 454 -33.15 14.85 41.97
CA GLU A 454 -32.47 13.66 41.40
C GLU A 454 -33.41 12.74 40.59
N ILE A 455 -34.24 13.34 39.75
CA ILE A 455 -35.21 12.66 38.89
C ILE A 455 -34.83 12.96 37.45
N LYS A 456 -34.90 11.95 36.59
CA LYS A 456 -34.58 12.11 35.17
C LYS A 456 -35.61 13.00 34.47
N SER A 457 -35.19 13.76 33.48
CA SER A 457 -36.06 14.69 32.76
C SER A 457 -37.26 13.99 32.10
N GLU A 458 -37.08 12.75 31.65
CA GLU A 458 -38.09 11.89 31.02
C GLU A 458 -39.15 11.41 32.01
N GLU A 459 -38.81 11.34 33.31
CA GLU A 459 -39.77 11.03 34.36
C GLU A 459 -40.67 12.23 34.68
N PHE A 460 -40.24 13.47 34.45
CA PHE A 460 -41.12 14.63 34.58
C PHE A 460 -41.89 14.95 33.29
N ALA A 461 -41.26 14.75 32.14
CA ALA A 461 -41.84 14.99 30.82
C ALA A 461 -41.48 13.85 29.86
N PRO A 462 -42.31 12.79 29.75
CA PRO A 462 -42.04 11.63 28.90
C PRO A 462 -41.83 11.95 27.43
N HIS A 463 -42.45 13.04 26.95
CA HIS A 463 -42.36 13.51 25.58
C HIS A 463 -41.47 14.78 25.45
N GLY A 464 -40.59 15.00 26.43
CA GLY A 464 -39.65 16.12 26.50
C GLY A 464 -40.29 17.43 26.98
N PHE A 465 -39.46 18.37 27.42
CA PHE A 465 -39.88 19.65 28.00
C PHE A 465 -40.75 20.51 27.05
N ALA A 466 -40.54 20.39 25.73
CA ALA A 466 -41.34 21.10 24.73
C ALA A 466 -42.81 20.67 24.68
N SER A 467 -43.14 19.49 25.21
CA SER A 467 -44.51 18.97 25.30
C SER A 467 -45.32 19.55 26.48
N ILE A 468 -44.68 20.21 27.44
CA ILE A 468 -45.31 20.82 28.61
C ILE A 468 -45.25 22.35 28.61
N SER A 469 -44.41 22.98 27.78
CA SER A 469 -44.34 24.45 27.67
C SER A 469 -45.13 24.97 26.46
N LYS A 470 -45.85 26.08 26.64
CA LYS A 470 -46.66 26.73 25.58
C LYS A 470 -45.83 27.75 24.78
N SER A 471 -44.73 28.23 25.38
CA SER A 471 -43.79 29.17 24.77
C SER A 471 -42.56 28.49 24.17
N SER A 472 -42.40 27.18 24.35
CA SER A 472 -41.34 26.42 23.69
C SER A 472 -41.65 26.23 22.20
N LYS A 473 -40.59 26.16 21.40
CA LYS A 473 -40.69 25.71 20.00
C LYS A 473 -41.35 24.33 19.95
N ASN A 474 -42.12 24.05 18.89
CA ASN A 474 -42.78 22.75 18.77
C ASN A 474 -41.72 21.62 18.70
N ALA A 475 -42.09 20.40 19.12
CA ALA A 475 -41.15 19.28 19.21
C ALA A 475 -40.46 18.95 17.88
N LEU A 476 -41.19 19.08 16.76
CA LEU A 476 -40.65 18.91 15.41
C LEU A 476 -39.58 19.96 15.06
N THR A 477 -39.77 21.21 15.45
CA THR A 477 -38.78 22.30 15.22
C THR A 477 -37.52 22.04 16.02
N VAL A 478 -37.65 21.64 17.29
CA VAL A 478 -36.49 21.29 18.13
C VAL A 478 -35.71 20.12 17.53
N TRP A 479 -36.44 19.11 17.02
CA TRP A 479 -35.83 17.97 16.35
C TRP A 479 -35.12 18.36 15.04
N LEU A 480 -35.75 19.21 14.22
CA LEU A 480 -35.15 19.73 12.98
C LEU A 480 -33.96 20.66 13.26
N GLU A 481 -33.96 21.40 14.38
CA GLU A 481 -32.81 22.18 14.85
C GLU A 481 -31.65 21.27 15.24
N LYS A 482 -31.92 20.18 15.98
CA LYS A 482 -30.90 19.16 16.32
C LYS A 482 -30.29 18.51 15.07
N LEU A 483 -31.08 18.32 14.02
CA LEU A 483 -30.62 17.79 12.72
C LEU A 483 -29.98 18.86 11.82
N GLY A 484 -29.95 20.12 12.24
CA GLY A 484 -29.39 21.23 11.45
C GLY A 484 -30.17 21.53 10.17
N LEU A 485 -31.46 21.20 10.11
CA LEU A 485 -32.35 21.44 8.96
C LEU A 485 -33.21 22.71 9.13
N TRP A 486 -33.51 23.08 10.37
CA TRP A 486 -34.36 24.23 10.66
C TRP A 486 -33.70 25.55 10.25
N GLY A 487 -34.48 26.49 9.70
CA GLY A 487 -33.98 27.78 9.21
C GLY A 487 -33.30 27.74 7.85
N LYS A 488 -33.11 26.56 7.24
CA LYS A 488 -32.54 26.41 5.90
C LYS A 488 -33.59 26.63 4.82
N ASP A 489 -33.22 27.41 3.81
CA ASP A 489 -34.01 27.61 2.59
C ASP A 489 -33.78 26.48 1.58
N ALA A 490 -34.55 26.46 0.49
CA ALA A 490 -34.44 25.40 -0.53
C ALA A 490 -33.04 25.28 -1.17
N HIS A 491 -32.21 26.33 -1.16
CA HIS A 491 -30.85 26.31 -1.72
C HIS A 491 -29.83 25.68 -0.76
N THR A 492 -30.06 25.78 0.55
CA THR A 492 -29.16 25.32 1.60
C THR A 492 -29.57 23.99 2.22
N LYS A 493 -30.75 23.45 1.86
CA LYS A 493 -31.19 22.11 2.27
C LYS A 493 -30.16 21.03 1.88
N THR A 494 -29.95 20.10 2.81
CA THR A 494 -29.04 18.95 2.69
C THR A 494 -29.68 17.72 3.33
N VAL A 495 -29.23 16.52 2.97
CA VAL A 495 -29.58 15.29 3.67
C VAL A 495 -28.83 15.24 5.01
N PRO A 496 -29.51 15.03 6.15
CA PRO A 496 -28.86 14.89 7.46
C PRO A 496 -27.98 13.64 7.57
N ASN A 497 -26.93 13.70 8.40
CA ASN A 497 -25.99 12.59 8.58
C ASN A 497 -26.67 11.29 9.05
N ILE A 498 -27.71 11.39 9.89
CA ILE A 498 -28.48 10.21 10.36
C ILE A 498 -29.04 9.39 9.19
N VAL A 499 -29.46 10.04 8.10
CA VAL A 499 -30.06 9.36 6.94
C VAL A 499 -29.04 8.47 6.23
N PHE A 500 -27.76 8.87 6.20
CA PHE A 500 -26.70 8.07 5.59
C PHE A 500 -26.37 6.78 6.37
N LYS A 501 -26.71 6.74 7.67
CA LYS A 501 -26.50 5.60 8.57
C LYS A 501 -27.74 4.69 8.71
N LEU A 502 -28.84 5.02 8.04
CA LEU A 502 -30.05 4.21 8.10
C LEU A 502 -29.86 2.85 7.43
N GLU A 503 -30.59 1.87 7.93
CA GLU A 503 -30.76 0.59 7.26
C GLU A 503 -31.39 0.75 5.87
N LYS A 504 -31.15 -0.24 5.00
CA LYS A 504 -31.57 -0.22 3.59
C LYS A 504 -33.09 0.04 3.42
N SER A 505 -33.94 -0.56 4.26
CA SER A 505 -35.39 -0.39 4.27
C SER A 505 -35.83 1.04 4.59
N GLN A 506 -35.26 1.64 5.63
CA GLN A 506 -35.59 3.02 6.02
C GLN A 506 -35.03 4.05 5.03
N LEU A 507 -33.84 3.79 4.48
CA LEU A 507 -33.29 4.63 3.43
C LEU A 507 -34.14 4.59 2.15
N SER A 508 -34.64 3.40 1.79
CA SER A 508 -35.62 3.23 0.71
C SER A 508 -36.90 4.04 0.98
N LEU A 509 -37.47 3.94 2.19
CA LEU A 509 -38.65 4.70 2.58
C LEU A 509 -38.42 6.21 2.52
N PHE A 510 -37.26 6.68 2.98
CA PHE A 510 -36.86 8.09 2.90
C PHE A 510 -36.86 8.58 1.45
N LEU A 511 -36.17 7.86 0.56
CA LEU A 511 -36.09 8.20 -0.86
C LEU A 511 -37.47 8.11 -1.53
N ASN A 512 -38.29 7.12 -1.18
CA ASN A 512 -39.64 6.95 -1.69
C ASN A 512 -40.53 8.17 -1.40
N ARG A 513 -40.48 8.71 -0.17
CA ARG A 513 -41.22 9.93 0.22
C ARG A 513 -40.60 11.20 -0.35
N LEU A 514 -39.28 11.27 -0.43
CA LEU A 514 -38.59 12.39 -1.07
C LEU A 514 -38.97 12.49 -2.56
N PHE A 515 -38.93 11.38 -3.31
CA PHE A 515 -39.34 11.37 -4.72
C PHE A 515 -40.84 11.59 -4.92
N ALA A 516 -41.68 11.35 -3.92
CA ALA A 516 -43.12 11.63 -4.01
C ALA A 516 -43.39 13.12 -4.27
N THR A 517 -42.54 14.00 -3.72
CA THR A 517 -42.58 15.45 -3.92
C THR A 517 -42.16 15.85 -5.35
N ASP A 518 -40.87 16.18 -5.55
CA ASP A 518 -40.30 16.69 -6.80
C ASP A 518 -39.83 15.61 -7.79
N GLY A 519 -40.03 14.32 -7.45
CA GLY A 519 -39.70 13.22 -8.34
C GLY A 519 -40.74 13.02 -9.45
N TRP A 520 -40.33 12.49 -10.59
CA TRP A 520 -41.22 12.25 -11.71
C TRP A 520 -40.81 11.01 -12.49
N ALA A 521 -41.78 10.44 -13.20
CA ALA A 521 -41.60 9.31 -14.11
C ALA A 521 -42.43 9.58 -15.36
N THR A 522 -41.79 9.52 -16.54
CA THR A 522 -42.47 9.80 -17.81
C THR A 522 -41.91 8.99 -18.96
N LEU A 523 -42.68 8.95 -20.05
CA LEU A 523 -42.26 8.45 -21.35
C LEU A 523 -42.02 9.65 -22.27
N LEU A 524 -40.80 9.76 -22.78
CA LEU A 524 -40.46 10.76 -23.79
C LEU A 524 -41.16 10.44 -25.11
N ASN A 525 -41.34 11.44 -25.98
CA ASN A 525 -41.91 11.27 -27.32
C ASN A 525 -41.12 10.27 -28.19
N SER A 526 -39.85 10.03 -27.88
CA SER A 526 -39.00 8.99 -28.48
C SER A 526 -39.38 7.56 -28.04
N GLY A 527 -40.31 7.41 -27.11
CA GLY A 527 -40.66 6.17 -26.44
C GLY A 527 -39.58 5.68 -25.47
N GLN A 528 -38.71 6.59 -24.99
CA GLN A 528 -37.71 6.32 -23.96
C GLN A 528 -38.29 6.61 -22.57
N SER A 529 -38.12 5.69 -21.64
CA SER A 529 -38.54 5.83 -20.25
C SER A 529 -37.52 6.65 -19.47
N GLN A 530 -38.00 7.58 -18.66
CA GLN A 530 -37.15 8.44 -17.86
C GLN A 530 -37.79 8.69 -16.50
N LEU A 531 -37.00 8.56 -15.45
CA LEU A 531 -37.32 9.04 -14.11
C LEU A 531 -36.35 10.13 -13.73
N GLY A 532 -36.75 10.98 -12.79
CA GLY A 532 -35.85 12.00 -12.30
C GLY A 532 -36.35 12.70 -11.06
N TYR A 533 -35.49 13.58 -10.54
CA TYR A 533 -35.75 14.42 -9.38
C TYR A 533 -35.17 15.80 -9.63
N GLY A 534 -35.92 16.85 -9.30
CA GLY A 534 -35.50 18.24 -9.47
C GLY A 534 -35.28 18.92 -8.13
N THR A 535 -34.22 19.72 -8.00
CA THR A 535 -33.99 20.55 -6.81
C THR A 535 -33.15 21.78 -7.15
N VAL A 536 -33.22 22.82 -6.34
CA VAL A 536 -32.38 24.03 -6.48
C VAL A 536 -31.07 23.93 -5.69
N SER A 537 -30.95 22.98 -4.76
CA SER A 537 -29.74 22.73 -3.98
C SER A 537 -28.83 21.74 -4.72
N GLU A 538 -27.62 22.18 -5.06
CA GLU A 538 -26.61 21.32 -5.69
C GLU A 538 -26.19 20.18 -4.75
N LYS A 539 -25.94 20.52 -3.48
CA LYS A 539 -25.48 19.55 -2.47
C LYS A 539 -26.53 18.47 -2.24
N LEU A 540 -27.81 18.84 -2.13
CA LEU A 540 -28.90 17.87 -2.02
C LEU A 540 -28.97 16.95 -3.25
N ALA A 541 -28.83 17.49 -4.46
CA ALA A 541 -28.84 16.70 -5.68
C ALA A 541 -27.68 15.69 -5.73
N ARG A 542 -26.47 16.09 -5.31
CA ARG A 542 -25.30 15.19 -5.22
C ARG A 542 -25.48 14.11 -4.16
N GLN A 543 -26.00 14.48 -2.99
CA GLN A 543 -26.30 13.52 -1.92
C GLN A 543 -27.36 12.50 -2.34
N ILE A 544 -28.42 12.92 -3.06
CA ILE A 544 -29.41 11.98 -3.60
C ILE A 544 -28.78 11.09 -4.69
N GLN A 545 -27.92 11.65 -5.57
CA GLN A 545 -27.17 10.86 -6.55
C GLN A 545 -26.32 9.77 -5.86
N HIS A 546 -25.70 10.10 -4.72
CA HIS A 546 -24.95 9.16 -3.90
C HIS A 546 -25.83 8.08 -3.28
N LEU A 547 -26.96 8.47 -2.68
CA LEU A 547 -27.89 7.51 -2.08
C LEU A 547 -28.44 6.52 -3.13
N LEU A 548 -28.75 7.00 -4.33
CA LEU A 548 -29.17 6.13 -5.45
C LEU A 548 -28.06 5.15 -5.87
N LEU A 549 -26.80 5.59 -5.87
CA LEU A 549 -25.66 4.72 -6.18
C LEU A 549 -25.54 3.54 -5.20
N ARG A 550 -25.98 3.71 -3.95
CA ARG A 550 -25.98 2.62 -2.96
C ARG A 550 -26.92 1.47 -3.34
N PHE A 551 -28.05 1.80 -3.98
CA PHE A 551 -28.96 0.82 -4.56
C PHE A 551 -28.52 0.32 -5.95
N GLY A 552 -27.33 0.72 -6.43
CA GLY A 552 -26.84 0.41 -7.78
C GLY A 552 -27.62 1.12 -8.88
N ILE A 553 -28.18 2.30 -8.57
CA ILE A 553 -28.97 3.12 -9.50
C ILE A 553 -28.09 4.26 -10.02
N ILE A 554 -27.83 4.28 -11.33
CA ILE A 554 -26.97 5.27 -11.96
C ILE A 554 -27.83 6.47 -12.40
N ALA A 555 -27.68 7.60 -11.71
CA ALA A 555 -28.34 8.86 -12.03
C ALA A 555 -27.35 9.87 -12.64
N ALA A 556 -27.78 10.59 -13.67
CA ALA A 556 -27.01 11.69 -14.27
C ALA A 556 -27.51 13.03 -13.75
N LEU A 557 -26.62 13.84 -13.17
CA LEU A 557 -26.91 15.17 -12.68
C LEU A 557 -26.69 16.22 -13.78
N LYS A 558 -27.68 17.08 -14.02
CA LYS A 558 -27.61 18.17 -15.01
C LYS A 558 -28.10 19.48 -14.42
N LYS A 559 -27.44 20.58 -14.80
CA LYS A 559 -27.91 21.93 -14.52
C LYS A 559 -28.89 22.37 -15.60
N ARG A 560 -30.09 22.82 -15.22
CA ARG A 560 -31.12 23.37 -16.11
C ARG A 560 -31.52 24.76 -15.67
N SER A 561 -32.04 25.55 -16.61
CA SER A 561 -32.63 26.85 -16.31
C SER A 561 -34.15 26.71 -16.33
N VAL A 562 -34.78 26.92 -15.17
CA VAL A 562 -36.24 26.82 -15.00
C VAL A 562 -36.81 28.24 -14.93
N LYS A 563 -37.90 28.49 -15.65
CA LYS A 563 -38.59 29.79 -15.63
C LYS A 563 -39.50 29.85 -14.41
N TYR A 564 -39.22 30.77 -13.49
CA TYR A 564 -40.02 31.03 -12.30
C TYR A 564 -40.32 32.53 -12.21
N ASN A 565 -41.61 32.92 -12.13
CA ASN A 565 -42.06 34.32 -12.11
C ASN A 565 -41.36 35.23 -13.15
N ASN A 566 -41.37 34.82 -14.42
CA ASN A 566 -40.70 35.51 -15.54
C ASN A 566 -39.16 35.67 -15.45
N THR A 567 -38.52 35.13 -14.42
CA THR A 567 -37.05 35.07 -14.29
C THR A 567 -36.55 33.64 -14.54
N ARG A 568 -35.40 33.51 -15.21
CA ARG A 568 -34.74 32.21 -15.41
C ARG A 568 -33.83 31.94 -14.22
N ARG A 569 -34.08 30.85 -13.50
CA ARG A 569 -33.29 30.43 -12.33
C ARG A 569 -32.58 29.10 -12.60
N PRO A 570 -31.34 28.91 -12.13
CA PRO A 570 -30.66 27.63 -12.24
C PRO A 570 -31.28 26.62 -11.26
N ALA A 571 -31.50 25.41 -11.73
CA ALA A 571 -31.93 24.25 -10.95
C ALA A 571 -31.14 23.02 -11.38
N TRP A 572 -31.06 22.03 -10.51
CA TRP A 572 -30.39 20.76 -10.71
C TRP A 572 -31.42 19.67 -10.94
N GLN A 573 -31.17 18.82 -11.93
CA GLN A 573 -32.05 17.72 -12.30
C GLN A 573 -31.24 16.43 -12.35
N LEU A 574 -31.69 15.43 -11.59
CA LEU A 574 -31.22 14.06 -11.67
C LEU A 574 -32.05 13.30 -12.70
N ASP A 575 -31.39 12.67 -13.65
CA ASP A 575 -32.00 11.87 -14.72
C ASP A 575 -31.58 10.40 -14.59
N ILE A 576 -32.54 9.51 -14.34
CA ILE A 576 -32.39 8.06 -14.39
C ILE A 576 -33.00 7.58 -15.71
N THR A 577 -32.14 7.14 -16.64
CA THR A 577 -32.58 6.71 -17.98
C THR A 577 -32.17 5.28 -18.33
N ASP A 578 -31.34 4.66 -17.50
CA ASP A 578 -30.83 3.31 -17.75
C ASP A 578 -31.87 2.27 -17.32
N ALA A 579 -32.16 1.29 -18.17
CA ALA A 579 -33.25 0.34 -17.92
C ALA A 579 -33.04 -0.53 -16.67
N ILE A 580 -31.78 -0.88 -16.34
CA ILE A 580 -31.46 -1.66 -15.13
C ILE A 580 -31.64 -0.78 -13.90
N SER A 581 -31.11 0.46 -13.95
CA SER A 581 -31.27 1.44 -12.88
C SER A 581 -32.74 1.79 -12.61
N ILE A 582 -33.57 1.89 -13.66
CA ILE A 582 -35.02 2.12 -13.53
C ILE A 582 -35.71 0.92 -12.88
N LYS A 583 -35.37 -0.31 -13.30
CA LYS A 583 -35.92 -1.53 -12.68
C LYS A 583 -35.57 -1.62 -11.20
N ASN A 584 -34.29 -1.39 -10.87
CA ASN A 584 -33.82 -1.38 -9.48
C ASN A 584 -34.52 -0.28 -8.67
N PHE A 585 -34.68 0.93 -9.23
CA PHE A 585 -35.41 2.01 -8.57
C PHE A 585 -36.86 1.62 -8.27
N ILE A 586 -37.57 1.01 -9.21
CA ILE A 586 -38.98 0.64 -9.03
C ILE A 586 -39.13 -0.52 -8.03
N ALA A 587 -38.22 -1.49 -8.08
CA ALA A 587 -38.25 -2.66 -7.19
C ALA A 587 -37.88 -2.31 -5.74
N GLU A 588 -36.87 -1.45 -5.56
CA GLU A 588 -36.28 -1.19 -4.24
C GLU A 588 -36.83 0.08 -3.57
N ILE A 589 -37.24 1.11 -4.33
CA ILE A 589 -37.61 2.43 -3.79
C ILE A 589 -39.06 2.80 -4.16
N GLY A 590 -39.38 2.86 -5.45
CA GLY A 590 -40.67 3.34 -5.95
C GLY A 590 -40.90 4.85 -5.72
N ILE A 591 -42.11 5.32 -6.03
CA ILE A 591 -42.55 6.71 -5.81
C ILE A 591 -43.97 6.69 -5.28
N PHE A 592 -44.16 7.07 -4.03
CA PHE A 592 -45.47 7.11 -3.40
C PHE A 592 -46.39 8.13 -4.08
N GLY A 593 -47.62 7.72 -4.37
CA GLY A 593 -48.64 8.54 -5.04
C GLY A 593 -48.42 8.73 -6.55
N LYS A 594 -47.42 8.07 -7.15
CA LYS A 594 -47.12 8.09 -8.60
C LYS A 594 -46.99 6.67 -9.18
N GLU A 595 -47.64 5.68 -8.57
CA GLU A 595 -47.58 4.26 -8.93
C GLU A 595 -48.08 4.01 -10.37
N ALA A 596 -49.14 4.71 -10.78
CA ALA A 596 -49.66 4.61 -12.15
C ALA A 596 -48.66 5.09 -13.21
N ALA A 597 -47.83 6.10 -12.89
CA ALA A 597 -46.78 6.57 -13.79
C ALA A 597 -45.63 5.57 -13.89
N LEU A 598 -45.26 4.95 -12.76
CA LEU A 598 -44.25 3.88 -12.72
C LEU A 598 -44.71 2.64 -13.49
N ALA A 599 -45.99 2.24 -13.36
CA ALA A 599 -46.55 1.12 -14.10
C ALA A 599 -46.42 1.30 -15.62
N LYS A 600 -46.74 2.50 -16.13
CA LYS A 600 -46.57 2.85 -17.56
C LYS A 600 -45.11 2.76 -18.01
N VAL A 601 -44.17 3.21 -17.17
CA VAL A 601 -42.73 3.12 -17.45
C VAL A 601 -42.25 1.67 -17.47
N THR A 602 -42.70 0.84 -16.53
CA THR A 602 -42.38 -0.59 -16.44
C THR A 602 -42.89 -1.36 -17.65
N GLU A 603 -44.13 -1.12 -18.07
CA GLU A 603 -44.73 -1.72 -19.25
C GLU A 603 -43.95 -1.35 -20.53
N ALA A 604 -43.55 -0.08 -20.66
CA ALA A 604 -42.75 0.34 -21.81
C ALA A 604 -41.35 -0.29 -21.85
N ILE A 605 -40.75 -0.59 -20.68
CA ILE A 605 -39.45 -1.27 -20.59
C ILE A 605 -39.57 -2.77 -20.92
N SER A 606 -40.69 -3.42 -20.59
CA SER A 606 -40.90 -4.85 -20.88
C SER A 606 -41.20 -5.11 -22.37
N GLN A 607 -41.88 -4.18 -23.05
CA GLN A 607 -42.28 -4.34 -24.46
C GLN A 607 -41.16 -4.05 -25.48
N LYS A 608 -40.12 -3.28 -25.11
CA LYS A 608 -38.99 -2.95 -26.00
C LYS A 608 -37.70 -3.65 -25.56
N ARG A 609 -37.00 -4.27 -26.51
CA ARG A 609 -35.62 -4.75 -26.31
C ARG A 609 -34.67 -3.56 -26.24
N TYR A 610 -34.52 -2.99 -25.05
CA TYR A 610 -33.67 -1.81 -24.82
C TYR A 610 -32.22 -2.11 -25.21
N GLN A 611 -31.68 -1.33 -26.16
CA GLN A 611 -30.24 -1.24 -26.34
C GLN A 611 -29.71 -0.19 -25.38
N THR A 612 -29.35 -0.59 -24.16
CA THR A 612 -28.61 0.28 -23.24
C THR A 612 -27.23 0.55 -23.85
N ASN A 613 -27.06 1.76 -24.39
CA ASN A 613 -25.75 2.31 -24.79
C ASN A 613 -25.03 2.97 -23.59
N ARG A 614 -25.38 2.58 -22.36
CA ARG A 614 -24.84 3.08 -21.09
C ARG A 614 -24.22 1.91 -20.32
N ASP A 615 -23.17 2.18 -19.54
CA ASP A 615 -22.27 1.18 -18.92
C ASP A 615 -21.53 0.31 -19.96
N LEU A 616 -20.75 0.96 -20.82
CA LEU A 616 -19.94 0.29 -21.83
C LEU A 616 -18.47 0.32 -21.42
N ILE A 617 -17.80 -0.81 -21.60
CA ILE A 617 -16.35 -0.89 -21.49
C ILE A 617 -15.74 -0.08 -22.65
N PRO A 618 -14.81 0.85 -22.38
CA PRO A 618 -14.19 1.70 -23.40
C PRO A 618 -13.60 0.91 -24.58
N VAL A 619 -13.52 1.55 -25.76
CA VAL A 619 -13.14 0.90 -27.03
C VAL A 619 -11.73 0.31 -26.97
N GLU A 620 -10.87 0.92 -26.16
CA GLU A 620 -9.49 0.56 -25.92
C GLU A 620 -9.33 -0.90 -25.45
N ILE A 621 -10.37 -1.50 -24.88
CA ILE A 621 -10.34 -2.92 -24.46
C ILE A 621 -10.09 -3.89 -25.63
N TRP A 622 -10.42 -3.49 -26.86
CA TRP A 622 -10.17 -4.32 -28.04
C TRP A 622 -8.69 -4.61 -28.25
N GLU A 623 -7.79 -3.73 -27.79
CA GLU A 623 -6.34 -3.96 -27.83
C GLU A 623 -5.96 -5.15 -26.92
N GLN A 624 -6.48 -5.19 -25.69
CA GLN A 624 -6.22 -6.29 -24.75
C GLN A 624 -6.83 -7.61 -25.24
N ILE A 625 -8.04 -7.58 -25.82
CA ILE A 625 -8.66 -8.75 -26.43
C ILE A 625 -7.84 -9.22 -27.65
N ALA A 626 -7.26 -8.30 -28.42
CA ALA A 626 -6.43 -8.64 -29.58
C ALA A 626 -5.16 -9.38 -29.16
N VAL A 627 -4.51 -8.92 -28.08
CA VAL A 627 -3.35 -9.58 -27.45
C VAL A 627 -3.75 -10.98 -26.97
N ALA A 628 -4.83 -11.09 -26.20
CA ALA A 628 -5.31 -12.38 -25.67
C ALA A 628 -5.73 -13.37 -26.76
N LYS A 629 -6.25 -12.88 -27.89
CA LYS A 629 -6.62 -13.69 -29.07
C LYS A 629 -5.41 -14.26 -29.81
N GLY A 630 -4.24 -13.62 -29.73
CA GLY A 630 -3.06 -14.03 -30.51
C GLY A 630 -3.35 -14.09 -32.02
N SER A 631 -3.00 -15.22 -32.65
CA SER A 631 -3.12 -15.46 -34.10
C SER A 631 -4.54 -15.88 -34.57
N GLU A 632 -5.47 -16.17 -33.67
CA GLU A 632 -6.84 -16.58 -34.04
C GLU A 632 -7.56 -15.44 -34.81
N THR A 633 -8.38 -15.76 -35.81
CA THR A 633 -9.16 -14.72 -36.51
C THR A 633 -10.33 -14.25 -35.65
N TRP A 634 -10.71 -12.97 -35.78
CA TRP A 634 -11.86 -12.42 -35.04
C TRP A 634 -13.18 -13.15 -35.33
N SER A 635 -13.34 -13.69 -36.53
CA SER A 635 -14.48 -14.51 -36.93
C SER A 635 -14.50 -15.88 -36.25
N SER A 636 -13.34 -16.53 -36.14
CA SER A 636 -13.19 -17.80 -35.41
C SER A 636 -13.52 -17.61 -33.93
N LEU A 637 -12.93 -16.60 -33.29
CA LEU A 637 -13.18 -16.30 -31.89
C LEU A 637 -14.68 -16.01 -31.64
N ALA A 638 -15.31 -15.20 -32.51
CA ALA A 638 -16.71 -14.86 -32.37
C ALA A 638 -17.64 -16.06 -32.60
N GLN A 639 -17.28 -16.98 -33.49
CA GLN A 639 -18.01 -18.24 -33.71
C GLN A 639 -17.92 -19.16 -32.49
N ARG A 640 -16.70 -19.32 -31.96
CA ARG A 640 -16.42 -20.11 -30.76
C ARG A 640 -17.11 -19.56 -29.51
N ALA A 641 -17.21 -18.23 -29.42
CA ALA A 641 -17.93 -17.53 -28.37
C ALA A 641 -19.46 -17.49 -28.58
N GLY A 642 -20.00 -18.07 -29.66
CA GLY A 642 -21.45 -18.14 -29.91
C GLY A 642 -22.12 -16.81 -30.30
N ILE A 643 -21.36 -15.85 -30.84
CA ILE A 643 -21.89 -14.53 -31.25
C ILE A 643 -22.59 -14.65 -32.61
N LYS A 644 -23.90 -14.36 -32.67
CA LYS A 644 -24.74 -14.51 -33.88
C LYS A 644 -24.25 -13.74 -35.13
N SER A 645 -23.50 -12.64 -34.97
CA SER A 645 -22.89 -11.86 -36.07
C SER A 645 -21.37 -12.01 -36.08
N TYR A 646 -20.87 -13.25 -36.15
CA TYR A 646 -19.45 -13.57 -36.02
C TYR A 646 -18.57 -13.00 -37.14
N THR A 647 -19.10 -12.72 -38.33
CA THR A 647 -18.35 -12.19 -39.47
C THR A 647 -17.96 -10.71 -39.33
N ASN A 648 -18.70 -9.91 -38.55
CA ASN A 648 -18.38 -8.50 -38.32
C ASN A 648 -18.77 -8.07 -36.90
N ILE A 649 -17.84 -8.25 -35.96
CA ILE A 649 -18.06 -7.89 -34.56
C ILE A 649 -17.77 -6.42 -34.22
N HIS A 650 -17.37 -5.60 -35.21
CA HIS A 650 -16.98 -4.18 -35.07
C HIS A 650 -15.78 -3.92 -34.14
N VAL A 651 -14.73 -4.75 -34.26
CA VAL A 651 -13.47 -4.63 -33.53
C VAL A 651 -12.92 -3.20 -33.63
N GLY A 652 -12.51 -2.63 -32.49
CA GLY A 652 -11.83 -1.34 -32.41
C GLY A 652 -12.68 -0.11 -32.76
N LYS A 653 -13.95 -0.28 -33.16
CA LYS A 653 -14.85 0.83 -33.55
C LYS A 653 -15.96 1.11 -32.54
N ARG A 654 -16.34 0.12 -31.73
CA ARG A 654 -17.46 0.25 -30.77
C ARG A 654 -17.04 -0.18 -29.38
N ALA A 655 -17.50 0.57 -28.39
CA ALA A 655 -17.36 0.20 -26.98
C ALA A 655 -18.14 -1.10 -26.71
N LEU A 656 -17.61 -1.95 -25.82
CA LEU A 656 -18.15 -3.27 -25.57
C LEU A 656 -19.17 -3.27 -24.42
N LYS A 657 -20.24 -4.06 -24.58
CA LYS A 657 -21.10 -4.42 -23.45
C LYS A 657 -20.38 -5.44 -22.57
N ARG A 658 -20.61 -5.37 -21.26
CA ARG A 658 -20.04 -6.32 -20.28
C ARG A 658 -20.34 -7.77 -20.62
N GLU A 659 -21.59 -8.10 -20.91
CA GLU A 659 -22.00 -9.46 -21.33
C GLU A 659 -21.20 -9.95 -22.55
N ARG A 660 -20.94 -9.05 -23.49
CA ARG A 660 -20.18 -9.38 -24.70
C ARG A 660 -18.69 -9.53 -24.42
N LEU A 661 -18.13 -8.70 -23.54
CA LEU A 661 -16.77 -8.87 -23.05
C LEU A 661 -16.62 -10.20 -22.30
N TRP A 662 -17.57 -10.53 -21.41
CA TRP A 662 -17.61 -11.79 -20.68
C TRP A 662 -17.59 -12.99 -21.64
N ILE A 663 -18.50 -13.02 -22.61
CA ILE A 663 -18.57 -14.08 -23.62
C ILE A 663 -17.24 -14.25 -24.38
N LEU A 664 -16.61 -13.14 -24.78
CA LEU A 664 -15.31 -13.17 -25.46
C LEU A 664 -14.18 -13.62 -24.51
N ALA A 665 -14.19 -13.17 -23.27
CA ALA A 665 -13.18 -13.49 -22.26
C ALA A 665 -13.26 -14.94 -21.78
N THR A 666 -14.47 -15.50 -21.65
CA THR A 666 -14.71 -16.92 -21.38
C THR A 666 -14.25 -17.77 -22.55
N ALA A 667 -14.51 -17.35 -23.80
CA ALA A 667 -13.95 -18.05 -24.95
C ALA A 667 -12.41 -17.98 -24.95
N LEU A 668 -11.81 -16.86 -24.59
CA LEU A 668 -10.35 -16.73 -24.53
C LEU A 668 -9.70 -17.36 -23.29
N ASP A 669 -10.50 -17.91 -22.35
CA ASP A 669 -10.05 -18.38 -21.04
C ASP A 669 -9.16 -17.34 -20.30
N ASN A 670 -9.51 -16.06 -20.43
CA ASN A 670 -8.73 -14.96 -19.89
C ASN A 670 -9.39 -14.41 -18.62
N LEU A 671 -8.87 -14.82 -17.46
CA LEU A 671 -9.40 -14.45 -16.14
C LEU A 671 -9.44 -12.92 -15.89
N PRO A 672 -8.39 -12.12 -16.20
CA PRO A 672 -8.44 -10.66 -16.04
C PRO A 672 -9.57 -9.97 -16.82
N LEU A 673 -9.82 -10.39 -18.07
CA LEU A 673 -10.93 -9.86 -18.87
C LEU A 673 -12.30 -10.29 -18.34
N GLN A 674 -12.40 -11.49 -17.75
CA GLN A 674 -13.61 -11.94 -17.06
C GLN A 674 -13.87 -11.10 -15.80
N GLN A 675 -12.84 -10.84 -14.99
CA GLN A 675 -12.92 -9.99 -13.79
C GLN A 675 -13.36 -8.55 -14.15
N LEU A 676 -12.75 -7.95 -15.19
CA LEU A 676 -13.15 -6.64 -15.68
C LEU A 676 -14.60 -6.59 -16.19
N ALA A 677 -15.08 -7.66 -16.86
CA ALA A 677 -16.47 -7.74 -17.29
C ALA A 677 -17.43 -7.75 -16.08
N ASN A 678 -17.04 -8.39 -14.98
CA ASN A 678 -17.78 -8.47 -13.71
C ASN A 678 -17.41 -7.35 -12.69
N SER A 679 -16.68 -6.31 -13.12
CA SER A 679 -16.19 -5.25 -12.23
C SER A 679 -17.30 -4.42 -11.58
N ASP A 680 -17.02 -3.87 -10.40
CA ASP A 680 -17.88 -2.88 -9.73
C ASP A 680 -17.60 -1.43 -10.19
N VAL A 681 -16.72 -1.28 -11.18
CA VAL A 681 -16.33 0.00 -11.80
C VAL A 681 -17.22 0.34 -12.99
N TYR A 682 -17.64 1.59 -13.12
CA TYR A 682 -18.30 2.20 -14.28
C TYR A 682 -17.35 3.22 -14.93
N TRP A 683 -17.31 3.25 -16.27
CA TRP A 683 -16.43 4.14 -17.02
C TRP A 683 -17.15 5.40 -17.47
N ASP A 684 -16.93 6.51 -16.77
CA ASP A 684 -17.56 7.79 -17.06
C ASP A 684 -16.62 8.79 -17.73
N GLU A 685 -17.17 9.64 -18.57
CA GLU A 685 -16.41 10.55 -19.44
C GLU A 685 -16.19 11.91 -18.76
N ILE A 686 -14.97 12.44 -18.79
CA ILE A 686 -14.65 13.79 -18.32
C ILE A 686 -15.26 14.81 -19.27
N ILE A 687 -16.06 15.76 -18.77
CA ILE A 687 -16.67 16.84 -19.56
C ILE A 687 -16.03 18.21 -19.32
N SER A 688 -15.41 18.43 -18.15
CA SER A 688 -14.63 19.65 -17.89
C SER A 688 -13.50 19.41 -16.88
N ILE A 689 -12.42 20.18 -17.04
CA ILE A 689 -11.31 20.31 -16.10
C ILE A 689 -11.07 21.81 -15.93
N GLU A 690 -11.33 22.35 -14.75
CA GLU A 690 -11.30 23.80 -14.47
C GLU A 690 -10.35 24.10 -13.29
N SER A 691 -9.50 25.11 -13.40
CA SER A 691 -8.68 25.54 -12.26
C SER A 691 -9.55 26.32 -11.26
N VAL A 692 -9.54 25.91 -10.00
CA VAL A 692 -10.34 26.51 -8.91
C VAL A 692 -9.51 27.48 -8.06
N GLY A 693 -8.18 27.44 -8.20
CA GLY A 693 -7.24 28.21 -7.39
C GLY A 693 -6.70 27.40 -6.21
N ASN A 694 -6.11 28.10 -5.24
CA ASN A 694 -5.44 27.46 -4.11
C ASN A 694 -6.42 27.09 -3.00
N LYS A 695 -6.44 25.83 -2.57
CA LYS A 695 -7.27 25.31 -1.47
C LYS A 695 -6.43 24.43 -0.54
N GLN A 696 -6.87 24.30 0.72
CA GLN A 696 -6.33 23.30 1.63
C GLN A 696 -6.60 21.89 1.06
N VAL A 697 -5.56 21.06 1.02
CA VAL A 697 -5.63 19.69 0.52
C VAL A 697 -5.13 18.69 1.55
N TYR A 698 -5.75 17.52 1.56
CA TYR A 698 -5.44 16.41 2.45
C TYR A 698 -5.16 15.15 1.62
N ASP A 699 -4.46 14.19 2.21
CA ASP A 699 -4.20 12.88 1.61
C ASP A 699 -4.42 11.78 2.65
N LEU A 700 -4.85 10.60 2.19
CA LEU A 700 -5.05 9.42 3.00
C LEU A 700 -4.21 8.30 2.40
N THR A 701 -3.54 7.51 3.24
CA THR A 701 -2.86 6.33 2.70
C THR A 701 -3.44 5.05 3.20
N ILE A 702 -3.60 4.16 2.23
CA ILE A 702 -4.22 2.87 2.36
C ILE A 702 -3.12 1.82 2.20
N PRO A 703 -2.98 0.86 3.13
CA PRO A 703 -2.11 -0.30 2.94
C PRO A 703 -2.63 -1.19 1.79
N GLU A 704 -1.73 -1.90 1.13
CA GLU A 704 -2.01 -2.90 0.08
C GLU A 704 -2.55 -2.33 -1.25
N THR A 705 -3.73 -1.72 -1.25
CA THR A 705 -4.43 -1.29 -2.49
C THR A 705 -3.99 0.10 -2.99
N HIS A 706 -3.40 0.92 -2.10
CA HIS A 706 -2.87 2.26 -2.38
C HIS A 706 -3.85 3.26 -3.02
N ASN A 707 -5.14 2.94 -3.08
CA ASN A 707 -6.19 3.76 -3.65
C ASN A 707 -7.39 3.80 -2.70
N PHE A 708 -8.17 4.88 -2.74
CA PHE A 708 -9.44 4.99 -2.03
C PHE A 708 -10.43 5.79 -2.88
N ILE A 709 -11.70 5.64 -2.58
CA ILE A 709 -12.78 6.32 -3.29
C ILE A 709 -13.11 7.62 -2.59
N ALA A 710 -12.90 8.75 -3.25
CA ALA A 710 -13.37 10.05 -2.81
C ALA A 710 -14.17 10.73 -3.90
N ASN A 711 -15.32 11.33 -3.55
CA ASN A 711 -16.31 11.81 -4.53
C ASN A 711 -16.52 10.81 -5.68
N ASP A 712 -16.40 9.51 -5.38
CA ASP A 712 -16.56 8.38 -6.28
C ASP A 712 -15.39 8.13 -7.31
N ILE A 713 -14.10 8.34 -6.99
CA ILE A 713 -12.89 8.22 -7.90
C ILE A 713 -11.58 7.72 -7.17
N CYS A 714 -10.55 7.11 -7.85
CA CYS A 714 -9.32 6.40 -7.25
C CYS A 714 -7.85 6.88 -7.72
N VAL A 715 -6.61 6.48 -7.15
CA VAL A 715 -5.15 7.03 -7.37
C VAL A 715 -3.71 6.20 -7.17
N HIS A 716 -2.44 6.54 -7.75
CA HIS A 716 -0.96 5.97 -7.53
C HIS A 716 0.48 6.69 -7.98
N ASN A 717 1.79 6.27 -7.62
CA ASN A 717 3.22 6.85 -7.93
C ASN A 717 4.61 5.98 -7.97
N THR A 718 5.58 6.05 -8.98
CA THR A 718 6.91 5.25 -9.06
C THR A 718 8.11 5.70 -10.04
N ALA A 719 8.83 6.84 -9.91
CA ALA A 719 9.65 7.41 -11.06
C ALA A 719 11.21 7.43 -11.02
N PHE A 720 11.89 7.45 -9.87
CA PHE A 720 13.34 7.77 -9.79
C PHE A 720 14.28 6.61 -10.18
N CYS A 721 14.06 5.40 -9.68
CA CYS A 721 14.98 4.27 -9.91
C CYS A 721 15.02 3.78 -11.36
N LEU A 722 13.94 3.97 -12.13
CA LEU A 722 13.92 3.63 -13.55
C LEU A 722 14.91 4.47 -14.37
N ASN A 723 15.13 5.73 -13.98
CA ASN A 723 16.03 6.61 -14.71
C ASN A 723 17.51 6.25 -14.50
N LEU A 724 17.85 5.79 -13.30
CA LEU A 724 19.18 5.35 -12.94
C LEU A 724 19.53 3.99 -13.58
N ALA A 725 18.59 3.04 -13.57
CA ALA A 725 18.73 1.77 -14.30
C ALA A 725 19.00 1.99 -15.80
N HIS A 726 18.27 2.93 -16.41
CA HIS A 726 18.45 3.31 -17.81
C HIS A 726 19.83 3.89 -18.10
N ASN A 727 20.31 4.84 -17.28
CA ASN A 727 21.61 5.49 -17.51
C ASN A 727 22.78 4.49 -17.43
N ILE A 728 22.74 3.54 -16.50
CA ILE A 728 23.80 2.52 -16.35
C ILE A 728 23.78 1.56 -17.55
N ALA A 729 22.61 1.05 -17.93
CA ALA A 729 22.47 0.13 -19.05
C ALA A 729 22.83 0.79 -20.39
N ALA A 730 22.37 2.02 -20.62
CA ALA A 730 22.62 2.75 -21.87
C ALA A 730 24.03 3.34 -21.98
N GLY A 731 24.59 3.86 -20.89
CA GLY A 731 25.90 4.49 -20.88
C GLY A 731 27.06 3.49 -20.90
N TYR A 732 26.95 2.40 -20.13
CA TYR A 732 28.06 1.48 -19.88
C TYR A 732 27.84 0.08 -20.46
N LYS A 733 26.69 -0.17 -21.10
CA LYS A 733 26.30 -1.47 -21.68
C LYS A 733 26.40 -2.64 -20.68
N LEU A 734 26.14 -2.37 -19.41
CA LEU A 734 26.13 -3.38 -18.36
C LEU A 734 24.70 -3.92 -18.14
N PRO A 735 24.49 -5.25 -18.03
CA PRO A 735 23.17 -5.81 -17.78
C PRO A 735 22.56 -5.34 -16.45
N VAL A 736 21.33 -4.83 -16.50
CA VAL A 736 20.58 -4.36 -15.32
C VAL A 736 19.32 -5.19 -15.14
N ALA A 737 19.10 -5.72 -13.93
CA ALA A 737 17.88 -6.44 -13.56
C ALA A 737 16.95 -5.54 -12.74
N VAL A 738 15.65 -5.52 -13.06
CA VAL A 738 14.63 -4.74 -12.36
C VAL A 738 13.52 -5.69 -11.89
N PHE A 739 13.39 -5.84 -10.58
CA PHE A 739 12.33 -6.59 -9.91
C PHE A 739 11.25 -5.61 -9.46
N SER A 740 10.11 -5.63 -10.15
CA SER A 740 9.00 -4.70 -9.95
C SER A 740 7.82 -5.41 -9.30
N LEU A 741 7.68 -5.21 -8.00
CA LEU A 741 6.61 -5.73 -7.16
C LEU A 741 5.39 -4.77 -7.13
N GLU A 742 5.59 -3.50 -7.49
CA GLU A 742 4.54 -2.47 -7.49
C GLU A 742 3.91 -2.22 -8.89
N MET A 743 4.68 -2.39 -9.96
CA MET A 743 4.26 -2.03 -11.34
C MET A 743 4.48 -3.17 -12.33
N SER A 744 3.64 -3.26 -13.37
CA SER A 744 3.85 -4.24 -14.45
C SER A 744 4.99 -3.83 -15.38
N LYS A 745 5.61 -4.82 -16.05
CA LYS A 745 6.70 -4.58 -17.00
C LYS A 745 6.34 -3.61 -18.13
N GLU A 746 5.11 -3.66 -18.65
CA GLU A 746 4.66 -2.76 -19.71
C GLU A 746 4.62 -1.30 -19.25
N GLN A 747 4.19 -1.07 -18.00
CA GLN A 747 4.12 0.27 -17.44
C GLN A 747 5.52 0.87 -17.22
N LEU A 748 6.49 0.03 -16.84
CA LEU A 748 7.89 0.44 -16.73
C LEU A 748 8.50 0.76 -18.09
N VAL A 749 8.30 -0.10 -19.09
CA VAL A 749 8.80 0.10 -20.47
C VAL A 749 8.23 1.38 -21.09
N GLN A 750 6.95 1.68 -20.88
CA GLN A 750 6.35 2.93 -21.36
C GLN A 750 7.00 4.18 -20.74
N ARG A 751 7.40 4.12 -19.47
CA ARG A 751 8.11 5.24 -18.81
C ARG A 751 9.53 5.39 -19.34
N LEU A 752 10.22 4.28 -19.59
CA LEU A 752 11.54 4.29 -20.23
C LEU A 752 11.47 4.90 -21.65
N LEU A 753 10.50 4.47 -22.45
CA LEU A 753 10.26 5.02 -23.80
C LEU A 753 9.93 6.52 -23.77
N ALA A 754 9.11 6.97 -22.82
CA ALA A 754 8.77 8.39 -22.66
C ALA A 754 10.00 9.23 -22.33
N SER A 755 10.79 8.76 -21.36
CA SER A 755 12.03 9.40 -20.91
C SER A 755 13.09 9.44 -22.02
N GLU A 756 13.21 8.40 -22.85
CA GLU A 756 14.20 8.33 -23.92
C GLU A 756 13.78 9.09 -25.17
N ALA A 757 12.52 8.96 -25.61
CA ALA A 757 12.02 9.65 -26.80
C ALA A 757 11.84 11.16 -26.59
N GLY A 758 11.85 11.63 -25.32
CA GLY A 758 11.47 13.01 -25.01
C GLY A 758 10.02 13.30 -25.38
N ILE A 759 9.18 12.26 -25.31
CA ILE A 759 7.76 12.32 -25.61
C ILE A 759 7.05 12.07 -24.28
N GLU A 760 6.08 12.93 -23.96
CA GLU A 760 5.27 12.78 -22.75
C GLU A 760 4.67 11.36 -22.67
N SER A 761 4.71 10.74 -21.48
CA SER A 761 4.22 9.37 -21.30
C SER A 761 2.74 9.21 -21.71
N SER A 762 1.97 10.31 -21.61
CA SER A 762 0.58 10.41 -22.07
C SER A 762 0.43 10.23 -23.58
N TYR A 763 1.31 10.81 -24.41
CA TYR A 763 1.27 10.66 -25.87
C TYR A 763 1.59 9.24 -26.31
N LEU A 764 2.56 8.59 -25.65
CA LEU A 764 2.91 7.20 -25.93
C LEU A 764 1.79 6.23 -25.50
N ARG A 765 1.20 6.44 -24.33
CA ARG A 765 0.11 5.59 -23.81
C ARG A 765 -1.21 5.78 -24.58
N SER A 766 -1.48 7.00 -25.04
CA SER A 766 -2.65 7.33 -25.84
C SER A 766 -2.49 7.01 -27.33
N GLY A 767 -1.27 6.71 -27.81
CA GLY A 767 -0.98 6.45 -29.22
C GLY A 767 -1.08 7.70 -30.11
N ARG A 768 -1.17 8.90 -29.51
CA ARG A 768 -1.27 10.18 -30.22
C ARG A 768 0.10 10.71 -30.61
N ILE A 769 0.82 9.92 -31.42
CA ILE A 769 2.17 10.26 -31.89
C ILE A 769 2.03 10.97 -33.22
N SER A 770 2.42 12.24 -33.27
CA SER A 770 2.47 13.00 -34.53
C SER A 770 3.48 12.38 -35.51
N GLN A 771 3.30 12.59 -36.82
CA GLN A 771 4.25 12.10 -37.84
C GLN A 771 5.71 12.51 -37.55
N THR A 772 5.91 13.70 -36.95
CA THR A 772 7.21 14.22 -36.53
C THR A 772 7.78 13.55 -35.27
N GLN A 773 6.95 12.92 -34.43
CA GLN A 773 7.37 12.23 -33.21
C GLN A 773 7.66 10.75 -33.42
N TRP A 774 7.24 10.16 -34.53
CA TRP A 774 7.56 8.77 -34.88
C TRP A 774 9.06 8.54 -35.05
N GLU A 775 9.78 9.53 -35.57
CA GLU A 775 11.23 9.42 -35.76
C GLU A 775 12.00 9.41 -34.43
N PRO A 776 11.77 10.33 -33.46
CA PRO A 776 12.30 10.22 -32.09
C PRO A 776 11.91 8.92 -31.38
N LEU A 777 10.67 8.46 -31.55
CA LEU A 777 10.20 7.23 -30.93
C LEU A 777 10.88 5.99 -31.51
N SER A 778 11.02 5.89 -32.83
CA SER A 778 11.74 4.79 -33.47
C SER A 778 13.19 4.76 -32.99
N ARG A 779 13.86 5.92 -32.96
CA ARG A 779 15.22 6.04 -32.42
C ARG A 779 15.31 5.60 -30.95
N ALA A 780 14.31 5.93 -30.13
CA ALA A 780 14.25 5.51 -28.73
C ALA A 780 14.00 4.01 -28.58
N ILE A 781 13.16 3.40 -29.44
CA ILE A 781 12.93 1.95 -29.47
C ILE A 781 14.20 1.22 -29.88
N ASP A 782 14.89 1.67 -30.94
CA ASP A 782 16.15 1.08 -31.39
C ASP A 782 17.19 1.13 -30.27
N LYS A 783 17.32 2.31 -29.64
CA LYS A 783 18.26 2.50 -28.53
C LYS A 783 17.92 1.65 -27.31
N LEU A 784 16.63 1.53 -26.94
CA LEU A 784 16.21 0.71 -25.79
C LEU A 784 16.28 -0.79 -26.09
N SER A 785 16.06 -1.20 -27.34
CA SER A 785 16.22 -2.60 -27.75
C SER A 785 17.67 -3.06 -27.62
N ASP A 786 18.62 -2.14 -27.81
CA ASP A 786 20.05 -2.39 -27.63
C ASP A 786 20.51 -2.27 -26.17
N THR A 787 19.66 -1.77 -25.26
CA THR A 787 20.01 -1.66 -23.83
C THR A 787 19.75 -2.97 -23.09
N PRO A 788 20.72 -3.48 -22.31
CA PRO A 788 20.58 -4.74 -21.59
C PRO A 788 19.80 -4.57 -20.27
N ILE A 789 18.53 -4.16 -20.34
CA ILE A 789 17.62 -4.04 -19.18
C ILE A 789 16.65 -5.24 -19.17
N PHE A 790 16.61 -5.95 -18.05
CA PHE A 790 15.77 -7.13 -17.85
C PHE A 790 14.76 -6.85 -16.72
N ILE A 791 13.48 -7.05 -16.97
CA ILE A 791 12.40 -6.72 -16.03
C ILE A 791 11.65 -7.99 -15.64
N ASP A 792 11.42 -8.17 -14.34
CA ASP A 792 10.57 -9.21 -13.76
C ASP A 792 9.49 -8.56 -12.90
N ASP A 793 8.22 -8.85 -13.18
CA ASP A 793 7.05 -8.31 -12.49
C ASP A 793 6.28 -9.37 -11.67
N THR A 794 6.97 -10.43 -11.24
CA THR A 794 6.38 -11.48 -10.40
C THR A 794 6.03 -10.95 -9.01
N SER A 795 4.75 -11.05 -8.62
CA SER A 795 4.26 -10.70 -7.29
C SER A 795 4.82 -11.62 -6.19
N ASN A 796 5.10 -11.06 -5.01
CA ASN A 796 5.54 -11.79 -3.81
C ASN A 796 6.82 -12.64 -4.00
N ILE A 797 7.77 -12.17 -4.80
CA ILE A 797 9.03 -12.88 -5.03
C ILE A 797 9.87 -13.00 -3.74
N THR A 798 10.39 -14.19 -3.48
CA THR A 798 11.34 -14.42 -2.39
C THR A 798 12.76 -14.03 -2.80
N VAL A 799 13.63 -13.71 -1.82
CA VAL A 799 15.04 -13.40 -2.11
C VAL A 799 15.77 -14.57 -2.78
N THR A 800 15.37 -15.82 -2.50
CA THR A 800 15.96 -17.02 -3.11
C THR A 800 15.60 -17.14 -4.60
N GLN A 801 14.34 -16.89 -4.97
CA GLN A 801 13.92 -16.87 -6.38
C GLN A 801 14.62 -15.75 -7.16
N MET A 802 14.69 -14.54 -6.57
CA MET A 802 15.42 -13.41 -7.13
C MET A 802 16.90 -13.76 -7.35
N ARG A 803 17.52 -14.46 -6.39
CA ARG A 803 18.90 -14.96 -6.49
C ARG A 803 19.07 -15.92 -7.66
N SER A 804 18.18 -16.90 -7.85
CA SER A 804 18.24 -17.83 -9.00
C SER A 804 18.14 -17.08 -10.33
N GLN A 805 17.18 -16.16 -10.47
CA GLN A 805 17.00 -15.36 -11.69
C GLN A 805 18.21 -14.46 -12.00
N ALA A 806 18.75 -13.77 -10.99
CA ALA A 806 19.92 -12.92 -11.16
C ALA A 806 21.17 -13.74 -11.56
N ARG A 807 21.34 -14.94 -11.01
CA ARG A 807 22.43 -15.86 -11.41
C ARG A 807 22.28 -16.34 -12.85
N ARG A 808 21.07 -16.76 -13.25
CA ARG A 808 20.79 -17.19 -14.62
C ARG A 808 21.12 -16.07 -15.61
N LEU A 809 20.71 -14.84 -15.30
CA LEU A 809 21.01 -13.68 -16.13
C LEU A 809 22.52 -13.42 -16.24
N GLN A 810 23.27 -13.52 -15.13
CA GLN A 810 24.73 -13.36 -15.15
C GLN A 810 25.41 -14.43 -16.02
N ALA A 811 24.92 -15.67 -15.96
CA ALA A 811 25.44 -16.78 -16.76
C ALA A 811 25.13 -16.63 -18.26
N GLU A 812 23.91 -16.21 -18.62
CA GLU A 812 23.50 -16.00 -20.02
C GLU A 812 24.27 -14.85 -20.70
N GLN A 813 24.61 -13.81 -19.95
CA GLN A 813 25.28 -12.62 -20.50
C GLN A 813 26.82 -12.72 -20.52
N ASN A 814 27.42 -13.84 -20.09
CA ASN A 814 28.87 -14.06 -20.06
C ASN A 814 29.66 -12.88 -19.41
N GLY A 815 29.09 -12.22 -18.40
CA GLY A 815 29.64 -10.97 -17.89
C GLY A 815 29.09 -10.56 -16.52
N ASN A 816 29.68 -9.51 -15.95
CA ASN A 816 29.27 -9.00 -14.65
C ASN A 816 28.02 -8.12 -14.77
N LEU A 817 27.04 -8.34 -13.89
CA LEU A 817 25.86 -7.48 -13.79
C LEU A 817 26.27 -6.04 -13.42
N GLY A 818 25.52 -5.08 -13.95
CA GLY A 818 25.68 -3.65 -13.69
C GLY A 818 24.93 -3.19 -12.45
N LEU A 819 23.65 -3.56 -12.32
CA LEU A 819 22.79 -3.14 -11.21
C LEU A 819 21.62 -4.10 -11.05
N ILE A 820 21.17 -4.30 -9.81
CA ILE A 820 19.87 -4.91 -9.50
C ILE A 820 18.98 -3.85 -8.82
N VAL A 821 17.76 -3.65 -9.29
CA VAL A 821 16.76 -2.74 -8.72
C VAL A 821 15.58 -3.54 -8.17
N ILE A 822 15.09 -3.18 -6.99
CA ILE A 822 13.95 -3.82 -6.32
C ILE A 822 12.93 -2.76 -5.92
N ASP A 823 11.68 -2.92 -6.36
CA ASP A 823 10.60 -1.94 -6.21
C ASP A 823 9.28 -2.57 -5.71
N TYR A 824 8.87 -2.47 -4.44
CA TYR A 824 9.57 -1.89 -3.28
C TYR A 824 9.79 -2.96 -2.20
N LEU A 825 10.83 -2.78 -1.38
CA LEU A 825 11.36 -3.75 -0.41
C LEU A 825 10.28 -4.30 0.53
N GLN A 826 9.29 -3.48 0.91
CA GLN A 826 8.19 -3.88 1.77
C GLN A 826 7.17 -4.82 1.09
N LEU A 827 7.22 -5.15 -0.20
CA LEU A 827 6.33 -6.16 -0.81
C LEU A 827 6.96 -7.56 -0.86
N MET A 828 8.18 -7.72 -0.38
CA MET A 828 8.83 -9.03 -0.33
C MET A 828 8.30 -9.84 0.86
N GLU A 829 8.06 -11.13 0.63
CA GLU A 829 7.67 -12.09 1.67
C GLU A 829 8.90 -12.76 2.29
N GLY A 830 8.81 -13.03 3.60
CA GLY A 830 9.68 -13.95 4.30
C GLY A 830 8.97 -14.61 5.49
N ALA A 831 9.23 -15.89 5.73
CA ALA A 831 8.66 -16.65 6.83
C ALA A 831 8.90 -16.01 8.23
N GLY A 832 7.85 -15.55 8.92
CA GLY A 832 7.90 -15.08 10.31
C GLY A 832 6.74 -14.12 10.69
N ASP A 833 6.29 -14.15 11.95
CA ASP A 833 5.14 -13.37 12.46
C ASP A 833 5.40 -11.85 12.62
N ASN A 834 6.62 -11.36 12.36
CA ASN A 834 7.04 -9.99 12.67
C ASN A 834 7.74 -9.28 11.49
N ARG A 835 7.07 -8.27 10.92
CA ARG A 835 7.45 -7.53 9.71
C ARG A 835 8.84 -6.87 9.75
N VAL A 836 9.29 -6.47 10.93
CA VAL A 836 10.61 -5.83 11.12
C VAL A 836 11.76 -6.85 11.07
N GLN A 837 11.53 -8.04 11.62
CA GLN A 837 12.48 -9.15 11.57
C GLN A 837 12.56 -9.72 10.14
N GLU A 838 11.43 -9.75 9.45
CA GLU A 838 11.32 -10.07 8.04
C GLU A 838 12.16 -9.10 7.18
N LEU A 839 11.97 -7.79 7.34
CA LEU A 839 12.74 -6.76 6.63
C LEU A 839 14.25 -6.85 6.91
N SER A 840 14.65 -7.07 8.16
CA SER A 840 16.06 -7.22 8.55
C SER A 840 16.70 -8.47 7.94
N ARG A 841 15.94 -9.58 7.85
CA ARG A 841 16.40 -10.80 7.16
C ARG A 841 16.48 -10.56 5.65
N ILE A 842 15.54 -9.84 5.07
CA ILE A 842 15.54 -9.48 3.64
C ILE A 842 16.77 -8.63 3.32
N THR A 843 17.03 -7.54 4.06
CA THR A 843 18.19 -6.66 3.81
C THR A 843 19.51 -7.40 3.92
N ARG A 844 19.66 -8.30 4.91
CA ARG A 844 20.85 -9.15 5.05
C ARG A 844 21.01 -10.13 3.90
N SER A 845 19.91 -10.75 3.47
CA SER A 845 19.91 -11.69 2.35
C SER A 845 20.24 -10.99 1.03
N LEU A 846 19.76 -9.75 0.85
CA LEU A 846 20.12 -8.89 -0.28
C LEU A 846 21.59 -8.45 -0.22
N LYS A 847 22.12 -8.10 0.94
CA LYS A 847 23.55 -7.79 1.09
C LYS A 847 24.44 -9.01 0.79
N GLY A 848 23.99 -10.20 1.21
CA GLY A 848 24.62 -11.47 0.83
C GLY A 848 24.62 -11.68 -0.69
N LEU A 849 23.48 -11.44 -1.34
CA LEU A 849 23.33 -11.51 -2.79
C LEU A 849 24.25 -10.52 -3.52
N ALA A 850 24.33 -9.27 -3.04
CA ALA A 850 25.18 -8.23 -3.61
C ALA A 850 26.66 -8.64 -3.64
N ARG A 851 27.15 -9.18 -2.51
CA ARG A 851 28.54 -9.67 -2.36
C ARG A 851 28.82 -10.88 -3.24
N GLU A 852 27.89 -11.82 -3.25
CA GLU A 852 28.04 -13.05 -4.04
C GLU A 852 28.13 -12.77 -5.54
N LEU A 853 27.23 -11.93 -6.06
CA LEU A 853 27.20 -11.61 -7.49
C LEU A 853 28.15 -10.47 -7.88
N SER A 854 28.82 -9.85 -6.90
CA SER A 854 29.66 -8.65 -7.09
C SER A 854 28.93 -7.54 -7.87
N VAL A 855 27.68 -7.26 -7.46
CA VAL A 855 26.76 -6.30 -8.11
C VAL A 855 26.19 -5.32 -7.07
N PRO A 856 26.04 -4.03 -7.39
CA PRO A 856 25.28 -3.13 -6.54
C PRO A 856 23.78 -3.47 -6.60
N ILE A 857 23.11 -3.42 -5.45
CA ILE A 857 21.67 -3.63 -5.34
C ILE A 857 21.02 -2.36 -4.80
N ILE A 858 20.06 -1.81 -5.55
CA ILE A 858 19.21 -0.70 -5.11
C ILE A 858 17.85 -1.25 -4.70
N ALA A 859 17.52 -1.07 -3.42
CA ALA A 859 16.21 -1.39 -2.89
C ALA A 859 15.44 -0.11 -2.57
N LEU A 860 14.23 0.00 -3.14
CA LEU A 860 13.30 1.09 -2.82
C LEU A 860 12.62 0.82 -1.49
N SER A 861 12.62 1.83 -0.62
CA SER A 861 11.92 1.80 0.65
C SER A 861 11.06 3.04 0.83
N GLN A 862 9.90 2.88 1.43
CA GLN A 862 9.07 4.02 1.80
C GLN A 862 9.53 4.64 3.12
N LEU A 863 9.58 5.98 3.16
CA LEU A 863 9.85 6.72 4.40
C LEU A 863 8.62 6.75 5.32
N SER A 864 8.87 6.71 6.62
CA SER A 864 7.87 6.92 7.65
C SER A 864 7.23 8.31 7.52
N ARG A 865 5.99 8.41 8.02
CA ARG A 865 5.18 9.63 7.91
C ARG A 865 5.55 10.68 8.96
N GLY A 866 6.37 10.32 9.96
CA GLY A 866 6.82 11.22 11.01
C GLY A 866 7.58 12.44 10.48
N VAL A 867 8.22 12.31 9.32
CA VAL A 867 8.84 13.42 8.55
C VAL A 867 7.88 14.59 8.38
N GLU A 868 6.60 14.30 8.12
CA GLU A 868 5.58 15.30 7.78
C GLU A 868 4.98 15.99 8.99
N ALA A 869 5.21 15.52 10.21
CA ALA A 869 4.79 16.22 11.43
C ALA A 869 5.83 17.27 11.87
N ARG A 870 7.10 17.11 11.46
CA ARG A 870 8.20 17.99 11.86
C ARG A 870 8.11 19.36 11.17
N THR A 871 8.61 20.41 11.81
CA THR A 871 8.78 21.73 11.18
C THR A 871 9.73 21.66 9.98
N ASN A 872 10.80 20.87 10.10
CA ASN A 872 11.69 20.55 9.00
C ASN A 872 11.28 19.21 8.35
N LYS A 873 10.78 19.28 7.10
CA LYS A 873 10.29 18.12 6.33
C LYS A 873 11.40 17.35 5.60
N ARG A 874 12.67 17.73 5.78
CA ARG A 874 13.80 16.99 5.21
C ARG A 874 13.92 15.62 5.89
N PRO A 875 13.90 14.52 5.14
CA PRO A 875 14.05 13.17 5.68
C PRO A 875 15.38 12.98 6.44
N MET A 876 15.33 12.20 7.51
CA MET A 876 16.47 11.82 8.35
C MET A 876 16.54 10.29 8.46
N LEU A 877 17.68 9.72 8.86
CA LEU A 877 17.84 8.26 9.06
C LEU A 877 16.80 7.65 9.99
N SER A 878 16.34 8.40 11.00
CA SER A 878 15.24 8.00 11.87
C SER A 878 13.92 7.74 11.14
N ASP A 879 13.72 8.37 9.99
CA ASP A 879 12.48 8.28 9.21
C ASP A 879 12.42 7.03 8.33
N LEU A 880 13.52 6.32 8.15
CA LEU A 880 13.52 4.96 7.61
C LEU A 880 13.02 3.93 8.63
N ARG A 881 12.89 4.32 9.91
CA ARG A 881 12.65 3.40 11.02
C ARG A 881 11.19 3.32 11.42
N GLU A 882 10.82 2.11 11.83
CA GLU A 882 9.77 1.83 12.82
C GLU A 882 10.39 1.45 14.20
N SER A 883 11.65 1.82 14.49
CA SER A 883 12.33 1.44 15.76
C SER A 883 12.32 2.55 16.81
N GLY A 884 12.06 2.17 18.06
CA GLY A 884 12.06 3.09 19.18
C GLY A 884 13.40 3.19 19.90
N CYS A 885 13.52 4.20 20.76
CA CYS A 885 14.73 4.56 21.48
C CYS A 885 14.45 4.74 22.98
N LEU A 886 15.50 4.72 23.80
CA LEU A 886 15.42 4.83 25.26
C LEU A 886 15.90 6.20 25.74
N ALA A 887 15.36 6.71 26.85
CA ALA A 887 15.83 7.96 27.44
C ALA A 887 17.25 7.81 28.04
N GLY A 888 18.01 8.91 28.09
CA GLY A 888 19.43 8.88 28.48
C GLY A 888 19.74 8.45 29.91
N ASP A 889 18.77 8.56 30.80
CA ASP A 889 18.83 8.10 32.19
C ASP A 889 18.63 6.58 32.35
N THR A 890 18.27 5.88 31.27
CA THR A 890 18.04 4.43 31.30
C THR A 890 19.32 3.66 31.63
N LEU A 891 19.28 2.84 32.67
CA LEU A 891 20.40 2.05 33.17
C LEU A 891 20.54 0.73 32.40
N VAL A 892 21.74 0.48 31.87
CA VAL A 892 22.12 -0.76 31.19
C VAL A 892 23.09 -1.53 32.07
N THR A 893 22.83 -2.82 32.27
CA THR A 893 23.68 -3.69 33.09
C THR A 893 24.81 -4.30 32.25
N LEU A 894 26.06 -4.01 32.59
CA LEU A 894 27.22 -4.64 31.96
C LEU A 894 27.36 -6.11 32.42
N ALA A 895 27.50 -7.04 31.47
CA ALA A 895 27.53 -8.48 31.77
C ALA A 895 28.86 -8.95 32.39
N ASP A 896 29.93 -8.17 32.26
CA ASP A 896 31.25 -8.52 32.80
C ASP A 896 31.46 -8.05 34.23
N SER A 897 30.91 -6.89 34.58
CA SER A 897 31.11 -6.28 35.90
C SER A 897 29.84 -6.29 36.77
N GLY A 898 28.66 -6.53 36.19
CA GLY A 898 27.36 -6.40 36.87
C GLY A 898 26.98 -4.95 37.19
N ILE A 899 27.79 -3.97 36.79
CA ILE A 899 27.57 -2.55 37.06
C ILE A 899 26.46 -2.03 36.13
N GLN A 900 25.56 -1.24 36.69
CA GLN A 900 24.53 -0.52 35.94
C GLN A 900 25.02 0.88 35.59
N ILE A 901 24.99 1.22 34.30
CA ILE A 901 25.46 2.51 33.78
C ILE A 901 24.34 3.16 32.95
N PRO A 902 24.05 4.46 33.12
CA PRO A 902 23.14 5.18 32.23
C PRO A 902 23.57 5.09 30.77
N ILE A 903 22.64 4.83 29.86
CA ILE A 903 22.91 4.63 28.43
C ILE A 903 23.60 5.85 27.80
N LYS A 904 23.32 7.07 28.29
CA LYS A 904 24.02 8.30 27.86
C LYS A 904 25.53 8.27 28.09
N GLU A 905 26.01 7.56 29.10
CA GLU A 905 27.45 7.44 29.43
C GLU A 905 28.15 6.33 28.65
N LEU A 906 27.36 5.49 27.95
CA LEU A 906 27.85 4.47 27.04
C LEU A 906 28.03 4.99 25.62
N VAL A 907 27.50 6.17 25.30
CA VAL A 907 27.59 6.80 23.97
C VAL A 907 29.04 6.94 23.51
N GLY A 908 29.34 6.44 22.32
CA GLY A 908 30.67 6.45 21.71
C GLY A 908 31.62 5.34 22.21
N LYS A 909 31.19 4.48 23.13
CA LYS A 909 31.93 3.27 23.56
C LYS A 909 31.48 2.06 22.75
N PHE A 910 32.39 1.12 22.52
CA PHE A 910 32.14 -0.13 21.77
C PHE A 910 32.90 -1.30 22.41
N GLY A 911 32.46 -2.53 22.16
CA GLY A 911 33.14 -3.76 22.58
C GLY A 911 32.93 -4.19 24.03
N PHE A 912 31.94 -3.63 24.73
CA PHE A 912 31.57 -4.06 26.09
C PHE A 912 30.42 -5.06 26.06
N ALA A 913 30.36 -5.98 27.05
CA ALA A 913 29.29 -6.97 27.11
C ALA A 913 28.08 -6.47 27.91
N VAL A 914 26.88 -6.72 27.42
CA VAL A 914 25.60 -6.53 28.11
C VAL A 914 24.83 -7.85 28.17
N TRP A 915 23.87 -7.92 29.08
CA TRP A 915 22.95 -9.06 29.13
C TRP A 915 21.90 -8.93 28.03
N ALA A 916 21.76 -9.98 27.22
CA ALA A 916 20.75 -10.12 26.18
C ALA A 916 20.04 -11.46 26.33
N LEU A 917 18.76 -11.53 25.96
CA LEU A 917 17.96 -12.74 25.98
C LEU A 917 18.15 -13.54 24.68
N ASN A 918 18.45 -14.83 24.79
CA ASN A 918 18.34 -15.75 23.67
C ASN A 918 16.89 -16.24 23.56
N GLU A 919 16.20 -15.83 22.49
CA GLU A 919 14.78 -16.12 22.27
C GLU A 919 14.47 -17.62 22.11
N LYS A 920 15.44 -18.44 21.69
CA LYS A 920 15.23 -19.89 21.52
C LYS A 920 15.31 -20.65 22.83
N THR A 921 16.21 -20.23 23.71
CA THR A 921 16.47 -20.89 25.01
C THR A 921 15.73 -20.23 26.16
N MET A 922 15.24 -18.99 25.97
CA MET A 922 14.70 -18.11 27.02
C MET A 922 15.68 -17.90 28.18
N GLN A 923 16.98 -17.96 27.88
CA GLN A 923 18.09 -17.77 28.84
C GLN A 923 18.85 -16.47 28.55
N LEU A 924 19.39 -15.87 29.60
CA LEU A 924 20.22 -14.67 29.47
C LEU A 924 21.65 -15.04 29.10
N GLU A 925 22.15 -14.45 28.01
CA GLU A 925 23.48 -14.68 27.48
C GLU A 925 24.26 -13.36 27.40
N LYS A 926 25.59 -13.49 27.47
CA LYS A 926 26.50 -12.35 27.28
C LYS A 926 26.54 -11.97 25.81
N ALA A 927 26.21 -10.72 25.49
CA ALA A 927 26.27 -10.20 24.14
C ALA A 927 27.13 -8.94 24.06
N ILE A 928 27.92 -8.86 22.99
CA ILE A 928 28.86 -7.75 22.79
C ILE A 928 28.12 -6.60 22.10
N VAL A 929 28.26 -5.41 22.67
CA VAL A 929 27.73 -4.17 22.09
C VAL A 929 28.73 -3.64 21.07
N SER A 930 28.32 -3.56 19.81
CA SER A 930 29.14 -3.03 18.72
C SER A 930 29.09 -1.51 18.62
N ASN A 931 28.00 -0.87 19.04
CA ASN A 931 27.89 0.60 19.04
C ASN A 931 26.83 1.12 20.03
N ALA A 932 27.05 2.31 20.58
CA ALA A 932 26.12 3.04 21.44
C ALA A 932 26.03 4.50 20.98
N PHE A 933 24.83 5.00 20.66
CA PHE A 933 24.67 6.30 20.00
C PHE A 933 23.42 7.08 20.45
N SER A 934 23.47 8.41 20.32
CA SER A 934 22.30 9.30 20.48
C SER A 934 21.52 9.41 19.16
N THR A 935 20.19 9.46 19.26
CA THR A 935 19.27 9.58 18.12
C THR A 935 18.52 10.91 18.07
N GLY A 936 18.81 11.83 19.01
CA GLY A 936 18.21 13.16 19.09
C GLY A 936 16.98 13.26 20.01
N MET A 937 16.32 14.42 20.01
CA MET A 937 15.14 14.71 20.84
C MET A 937 13.88 14.04 20.28
N LYS A 938 13.17 13.24 21.10
CA LYS A 938 11.91 12.58 20.75
C LYS A 938 10.93 12.58 21.92
N SER A 939 9.63 12.45 21.61
CA SER A 939 8.61 12.26 22.65
C SER A 939 8.73 10.88 23.29
N VAL A 940 8.83 10.86 24.62
CA VAL A 940 8.98 9.64 25.42
C VAL A 940 7.75 9.38 26.29
N PHE A 941 7.57 8.13 26.66
CA PHE A 941 6.55 7.66 27.57
C PHE A 941 7.23 6.94 28.73
N THR A 942 6.65 7.06 29.93
CA THR A 942 7.07 6.29 31.10
C THR A 942 6.20 5.05 31.22
N LEU A 943 6.80 3.86 31.12
CA LEU A 943 6.18 2.58 31.45
C LEU A 943 6.54 2.21 32.89
N THR A 944 5.53 1.87 33.70
CA THR A 944 5.71 1.41 35.08
C THR A 944 5.12 0.01 35.25
N THR A 945 5.91 -0.94 35.75
CA THR A 945 5.45 -2.30 36.09
C THR A 945 4.99 -2.41 37.54
N ARG A 946 4.30 -3.50 37.89
CA ARG A 946 3.74 -3.76 39.22
C ARG A 946 4.81 -3.96 40.29
N LEU A 947 5.96 -4.53 39.95
CA LEU A 947 7.14 -4.57 40.85
C LEU A 947 7.83 -3.20 40.99
N GLY A 948 7.28 -2.14 40.40
CA GLY A 948 7.79 -0.77 40.53
C GLY A 948 8.94 -0.44 39.58
N ARG A 949 9.22 -1.28 38.58
CA ARG A 949 10.25 -0.99 37.57
C ARG A 949 9.72 0.08 36.62
N LYS A 950 10.58 1.03 36.25
CA LYS A 950 10.22 2.14 35.37
C LYS A 950 11.21 2.23 34.23
N ILE A 951 10.72 2.46 33.02
CA ILE A 951 11.55 2.75 31.85
C ILE A 951 10.91 3.82 31.00
N ARG A 952 11.75 4.71 30.47
CA ARG A 952 11.35 5.85 29.65
C ARG A 952 11.80 5.59 28.22
N ALA A 953 10.85 5.49 27.29
CA ALA A 953 11.12 5.09 25.92
C ALA A 953 10.13 5.74 24.95
N THR A 954 10.48 5.80 23.67
CA THR A 954 9.57 6.30 22.63
C THR A 954 8.40 5.33 22.40
N GLY A 955 7.25 5.81 21.92
CA GLY A 955 6.03 4.99 21.78
C GLY A 955 6.22 3.74 20.90
N ASN A 956 7.07 3.84 19.88
CA ASN A 956 7.43 2.72 18.99
C ASN A 956 8.53 1.79 19.55
N HIS A 957 9.05 2.04 20.75
CA HIS A 957 10.04 1.18 21.38
C HIS A 957 9.38 -0.12 21.83
N LYS A 958 9.97 -1.26 21.44
CA LYS A 958 9.38 -2.58 21.69
C LYS A 958 9.82 -3.19 23.02
N PHE A 959 8.89 -3.87 23.66
CA PHE A 959 9.03 -4.58 24.91
C PHE A 959 8.61 -6.03 24.72
N LEU A 960 9.33 -6.95 25.36
CA LEU A 960 9.01 -8.38 25.27
C LEU A 960 7.74 -8.68 26.08
N THR A 961 6.71 -9.24 25.43
CA THR A 961 5.48 -9.76 26.06
C THR A 961 5.35 -11.26 25.86
N ILE A 962 4.39 -11.92 26.51
CA ILE A 962 4.15 -13.37 26.34
C ILE A 962 3.75 -13.73 24.90
N ASN A 963 3.17 -12.78 24.16
CA ASN A 963 2.78 -12.94 22.75
C ASN A 963 3.86 -12.39 21.80
N GLY A 964 5.12 -12.24 22.27
CA GLY A 964 6.22 -11.68 21.51
C GLY A 964 6.44 -10.18 21.73
N TRP A 965 7.24 -9.57 20.87
CA TRP A 965 7.62 -8.16 20.97
C TRP A 965 6.49 -7.22 20.56
N LYS A 966 6.01 -6.39 21.49
CA LYS A 966 4.99 -5.35 21.22
C LYS A 966 5.55 -3.96 21.41
N ARG A 967 5.04 -2.98 20.65
CA ARG A 967 5.41 -1.57 20.85
C ARG A 967 4.77 -1.01 22.11
N LEU A 968 5.41 -0.03 22.72
CA LEU A 968 4.92 0.61 23.95
C LEU A 968 3.54 1.27 23.75
N ASP A 969 3.23 1.79 22.56
CA ASP A 969 1.92 2.34 22.22
C ASP A 969 0.84 1.30 21.90
N GLU A 970 1.20 0.00 21.82
CA GLU A 970 0.30 -1.14 21.57
C GLU A 970 0.03 -1.99 22.83
N LEU A 971 0.57 -1.60 23.98
CA LEU A 971 0.45 -2.35 25.24
C LEU A 971 -0.83 -1.96 26.00
N ASP A 972 -1.75 -2.93 26.14
CA ASP A 972 -2.97 -2.80 26.96
C ASP A 972 -2.70 -3.15 28.45
N LEU A 973 -3.40 -2.46 29.36
CA LEU A 973 -3.26 -2.56 30.82
C LEU A 973 -3.66 -3.91 31.45
N ASN A 974 -4.25 -4.85 30.70
CA ASN A 974 -4.96 -6.03 31.25
C ASN A 974 -4.40 -7.41 30.86
N GLN A 975 -3.12 -7.53 30.49
CA GLN A 975 -2.56 -8.85 30.14
C GLN A 975 -2.06 -9.62 31.38
N GLN A 976 -2.77 -10.69 31.75
CA GLN A 976 -2.29 -11.68 32.74
C GLN A 976 -1.26 -12.62 32.10
N LEU A 977 -0.09 -12.78 32.75
CA LEU A 977 1.04 -13.57 32.26
C LEU A 977 1.17 -14.86 33.09
N ILE A 978 1.06 -16.04 32.47
CA ILE A 978 1.22 -17.36 33.13
C ILE A 978 2.68 -17.83 33.02
N ALA A 979 3.21 -18.39 34.11
CA ALA A 979 4.60 -18.82 34.22
C ALA A 979 4.93 -20.09 33.43
N LEU A 980 5.97 -20.03 32.59
CA LEU A 980 6.66 -21.21 32.02
C LEU A 980 7.82 -21.59 32.95
N ALA A 981 7.82 -22.84 33.42
CA ALA A 981 8.61 -23.30 34.56
C ALA A 981 10.13 -23.49 34.34
N ASN A 982 10.74 -22.97 33.27
CA ASN A 982 12.17 -23.16 32.95
C ASN A 982 12.85 -21.93 32.29
N SER A 983 12.37 -20.70 32.56
CA SER A 983 12.87 -19.47 31.92
C SER A 983 13.63 -18.56 32.90
N ASP A 984 14.69 -17.88 32.44
CA ASP A 984 15.35 -16.79 33.20
C ASP A 984 14.50 -15.51 33.24
N VAL A 985 13.39 -15.50 32.48
CA VAL A 985 12.48 -14.36 32.33
C VAL A 985 11.32 -14.48 33.32
N TYR A 986 11.21 -13.50 34.22
CA TYR A 986 10.04 -13.29 35.05
C TYR A 986 9.09 -12.29 34.38
N TRP A 987 7.82 -12.68 34.23
CA TRP A 987 6.77 -11.85 33.65
C TRP A 987 6.11 -10.95 34.71
N ASP A 988 6.17 -9.62 34.51
CA ASP A 988 5.57 -8.62 35.40
C ASP A 988 4.44 -7.84 34.71
N GLU A 989 3.46 -7.38 35.49
CA GLU A 989 2.25 -6.69 35.00
C GLU A 989 2.53 -5.19 34.78
N ILE A 990 2.02 -4.63 33.68
CA ILE A 990 2.15 -3.19 33.38
C ILE A 990 1.04 -2.44 34.14
N VAL A 991 1.42 -1.50 35.00
CA VAL A 991 0.48 -0.71 35.83
C VAL A 991 0.08 0.59 35.15
N SER A 992 1.00 1.22 34.41
CA SER A 992 0.70 2.48 33.70
C SER A 992 1.68 2.75 32.57
N ILE A 993 1.19 3.45 31.55
CA ILE A 993 1.97 4.03 30.45
C ILE A 993 1.49 5.47 30.31
N ILE A 994 2.37 6.44 30.54
CA ILE A 994 2.00 7.87 30.59
C ILE A 994 2.96 8.67 29.69
N PRO A 995 2.46 9.61 28.85
CA PRO A 995 3.32 10.53 28.10
C PRO A 995 4.22 11.34 29.04
N ASP A 996 5.50 11.48 28.70
CA ASP A 996 6.54 12.06 29.55
C ASP A 996 7.44 13.06 28.80
N GLY A 997 6.83 13.92 27.99
CA GLY A 997 7.50 15.03 27.32
C GLY A 997 8.45 14.63 26.18
N GLU A 998 9.29 15.58 25.74
CA GLU A 998 10.35 15.38 24.75
C GLU A 998 11.72 15.34 25.42
N GLU A 999 12.53 14.35 25.08
CA GLU A 999 13.88 14.17 25.62
C GLU A 999 14.84 13.58 24.60
N GLU A 1000 16.14 13.79 24.82
CA GLU A 1000 17.18 13.13 24.03
C GLU A 1000 17.18 11.63 24.30
N VAL A 1001 17.10 10.84 23.23
CA VAL A 1001 16.98 9.39 23.29
C VAL A 1001 18.12 8.67 22.59
N PHE A 1002 18.47 7.51 23.11
CA PHE A 1002 19.69 6.74 22.84
C PHE A 1002 19.34 5.30 22.50
N ASP A 1003 20.28 4.60 21.85
CA ASP A 1003 20.11 3.20 21.45
C ASP A 1003 21.46 2.44 21.51
N LEU A 1004 21.39 1.12 21.68
CA LEU A 1004 22.54 0.20 21.66
C LEU A 1004 22.43 -0.78 20.50
N THR A 1005 23.59 -1.14 19.95
CA THR A 1005 23.71 -2.22 18.99
C THR A 1005 24.34 -3.43 19.65
N VAL A 1006 23.53 -4.47 19.84
CA VAL A 1006 23.95 -5.78 20.32
C VAL A 1006 24.06 -6.78 19.17
N ASP A 1007 25.25 -7.35 18.98
CA ASP A 1007 25.50 -8.32 17.92
C ASP A 1007 24.86 -9.68 18.28
N LYS A 1008 24.39 -10.41 17.24
CA LYS A 1008 23.75 -11.74 17.29
C LYS A 1008 22.35 -11.81 17.92
N LEU A 1009 22.16 -11.29 19.13
CA LEU A 1009 20.90 -11.46 19.90
C LEU A 1009 19.90 -10.32 19.71
N HIS A 1010 20.34 -9.16 19.22
CA HIS A 1010 19.50 -8.03 18.80
C HIS A 1010 18.54 -7.45 19.86
N ASN A 1011 18.79 -7.74 21.14
CA ASN A 1011 18.09 -7.18 22.29
C ASN A 1011 19.07 -6.97 23.46
N PHE A 1012 18.67 -6.22 24.48
CA PHE A 1012 19.43 -6.06 25.71
C PHE A 1012 18.51 -5.79 26.91
N ILE A 1013 19.08 -5.79 28.12
CA ILE A 1013 18.38 -5.42 29.35
C ILE A 1013 18.64 -3.95 29.68
N ALA A 1014 17.56 -3.19 29.80
CA ALA A 1014 17.54 -1.78 30.19
C ALA A 1014 16.54 -1.58 31.34
N ASN A 1015 16.96 -0.96 32.46
CA ASN A 1015 16.18 -0.85 33.69
C ASN A 1015 15.54 -2.17 34.17
N ASN A 1016 16.24 -3.29 33.96
CA ASN A 1016 15.73 -4.65 34.23
C ASN A 1016 14.47 -5.03 33.42
N ILE A 1017 14.34 -4.47 32.22
CA ILE A 1017 13.30 -4.73 31.23
C ILE A 1017 13.99 -5.04 29.88
N ILE A 1018 13.45 -6.00 29.12
CA ILE A 1018 14.05 -6.50 27.89
C ILE A 1018 13.57 -5.66 26.68
N VAL A 1019 14.52 -5.12 25.91
CA VAL A 1019 14.36 -4.07 24.88
C VAL A 1019 15.07 -4.46 23.56
N HIS A 1020 14.62 -3.97 22.39
CA HIS A 1020 15.05 -4.44 21.04
C HIS A 1020 15.85 -3.41 20.21
N ASN A 1021 16.76 -3.85 19.30
CA ASN A 1021 17.64 -3.03 18.43
C ASN A 1021 16.99 -2.48 17.11
N SER A 1022 17.71 -1.62 16.36
CA SER A 1022 17.30 -0.93 15.10
C SER A 1022 17.70 -1.60 13.74
N ILE A 1023 16.97 -1.34 12.64
CA ILE A 1023 16.98 -2.04 11.31
C ILE A 1023 18.07 -1.58 10.30
N GLU A 1024 18.61 -0.36 10.42
CA GLU A 1024 19.37 0.35 9.36
C GLU A 1024 20.82 -0.15 9.07
N GLN A 1025 21.22 -1.29 9.62
CA GLN A 1025 22.64 -1.61 9.78
C GLN A 1025 23.29 -2.23 8.53
N ASP A 1026 22.52 -2.97 7.72
CA ASP A 1026 23.06 -3.79 6.63
C ASP A 1026 23.32 -3.03 5.32
N ALA A 1027 22.75 -1.83 5.15
CA ALA A 1027 22.95 -0.99 3.97
C ALA A 1027 24.28 -0.21 4.01
N ASP A 1028 24.99 -0.16 2.89
CA ASP A 1028 26.25 0.58 2.76
C ASP A 1028 26.02 2.06 2.42
N ILE A 1029 24.97 2.34 1.62
CA ILE A 1029 24.52 3.68 1.26
C ILE A 1029 23.02 3.81 1.53
N VAL A 1030 22.62 4.92 2.13
CA VAL A 1030 21.22 5.30 2.30
C VAL A 1030 21.01 6.67 1.66
N MET A 1031 20.17 6.70 0.63
CA MET A 1031 19.75 7.91 -0.07
C MET A 1031 18.30 8.22 0.27
N MET A 1032 17.99 9.51 0.50
CA MET A 1032 16.63 9.97 0.73
C MET A 1032 16.25 11.04 -0.28
N LEU A 1033 15.07 10.92 -0.87
CA LEU A 1033 14.57 11.89 -1.83
C LEU A 1033 13.71 12.94 -1.12
N TYR A 1034 14.01 14.21 -1.37
CA TYR A 1034 13.25 15.35 -0.88
C TYR A 1034 12.99 16.34 -2.01
N ARG A 1035 11.78 16.90 -2.06
CA ARG A 1035 11.43 17.96 -3.01
C ARG A 1035 10.80 19.09 -2.22
N ASP A 1036 11.48 20.22 -2.13
CA ASP A 1036 10.97 21.36 -1.38
C ASP A 1036 9.67 21.89 -2.01
N GLU A 1037 9.58 21.92 -3.34
CA GLU A 1037 8.36 22.33 -4.06
C GLU A 1037 7.11 21.53 -3.72
N TYR A 1038 7.27 20.33 -3.16
CA TYR A 1038 6.15 19.53 -2.69
C TYR A 1038 5.55 20.07 -1.38
N TYR A 1039 6.40 20.56 -0.48
CA TYR A 1039 6.01 21.08 0.83
C TYR A 1039 5.83 22.61 0.84
N SER A 1040 6.49 23.29 -0.10
CA SER A 1040 6.62 24.74 -0.20
C SER A 1040 6.33 25.20 -1.64
N PRO A 1041 5.05 25.45 -2.02
CA PRO A 1041 4.66 25.76 -3.40
C PRO A 1041 5.27 27.06 -3.99
N ASP A 1042 5.67 27.98 -3.11
CA ASP A 1042 6.28 29.27 -3.43
C ASP A 1042 7.82 29.23 -3.43
N THR A 1043 8.42 28.03 -3.31
CA THR A 1043 9.88 27.90 -3.31
C THR A 1043 10.49 28.41 -4.61
N PRO A 1044 11.62 29.14 -4.55
CA PRO A 1044 12.37 29.54 -5.74
C PRO A 1044 12.99 28.34 -6.48
N GLU A 1045 13.08 27.16 -5.84
CA GLU A 1045 13.72 25.94 -6.37
C GLU A 1045 12.72 24.95 -7.01
N ARG A 1046 11.83 25.44 -7.89
CA ARG A 1046 10.88 24.57 -8.61
C ARG A 1046 11.57 23.59 -9.55
N GLY A 1047 11.06 22.36 -9.58
CA GLY A 1047 11.61 21.22 -10.33
C GLY A 1047 12.87 20.63 -9.71
N VAL A 1048 13.35 21.12 -8.56
CA VAL A 1048 14.56 20.60 -7.92
C VAL A 1048 14.20 19.46 -6.95
N THR A 1049 14.86 18.33 -7.13
CA THR A 1049 14.84 17.19 -6.20
C THR A 1049 16.19 17.09 -5.52
N GLU A 1050 16.16 17.12 -4.19
CA GLU A 1050 17.31 16.84 -3.36
C GLU A 1050 17.45 15.33 -3.15
N VAL A 1051 18.63 14.80 -3.40
CA VAL A 1051 19.02 13.44 -2.99
C VAL A 1051 19.97 13.59 -1.81
N ILE A 1052 19.48 13.25 -0.62
CA ILE A 1052 20.18 13.36 0.65
C ILE A 1052 20.86 12.01 0.92
N ILE A 1053 22.19 11.96 0.80
CA ILE A 1053 22.99 10.80 1.20
C ILE A 1053 23.11 10.84 2.72
N ALA A 1054 22.19 10.14 3.39
CA ALA A 1054 22.05 10.16 4.84
C ALA A 1054 23.05 9.20 5.53
N LYS A 1055 23.47 8.13 4.84
CA LYS A 1055 24.51 7.19 5.28
C LYS A 1055 25.39 6.81 4.10
N HIS A 1056 26.70 6.78 4.32
CA HIS A 1056 27.67 6.25 3.37
C HIS A 1056 28.82 5.61 4.15
N ARG A 1057 29.04 4.30 3.99
CA ARG A 1057 30.05 3.55 4.78
C ARG A 1057 31.49 3.92 4.40
N ASN A 1058 31.73 4.26 3.14
CA ASN A 1058 33.07 4.39 2.55
C ASN A 1058 33.36 5.79 1.99
N GLY A 1059 32.52 6.79 2.26
CA GLY A 1059 32.70 8.14 1.73
C GLY A 1059 31.79 9.18 2.38
N PRO A 1060 31.71 10.41 1.82
CA PRO A 1060 31.03 11.53 2.45
C PRO A 1060 29.50 11.39 2.40
N THR A 1061 28.83 11.95 3.40
CA THR A 1061 27.39 12.23 3.41
C THR A 1061 27.13 13.67 2.98
N GLY A 1062 25.92 13.97 2.50
CA GLY A 1062 25.58 15.30 2.01
C GLY A 1062 24.34 15.31 1.13
N THR A 1063 24.02 16.45 0.53
CA THR A 1063 22.82 16.63 -0.30
C THR A 1063 23.23 17.06 -1.70
N ILE A 1064 22.75 16.34 -2.71
CA ILE A 1064 22.86 16.76 -4.12
C ILE A 1064 21.52 17.28 -4.62
N LYS A 1065 21.55 18.11 -5.65
CA LYS A 1065 20.34 18.66 -6.28
C LYS A 1065 20.26 18.19 -7.73
N LEU A 1066 19.16 17.54 -8.08
CA LEU A 1066 18.85 17.11 -9.44
C LEU A 1066 17.63 17.86 -9.95
N LEU A 1067 17.54 18.06 -11.26
CA LEU A 1067 16.34 18.61 -11.89
C LEU A 1067 15.41 17.44 -12.23
N PHE A 1068 14.18 17.48 -11.73
CA PHE A 1068 13.12 16.54 -12.08
C PHE A 1068 12.17 17.18 -13.09
N ASP A 1069 12.05 16.53 -14.26
CA ASP A 1069 11.16 16.91 -15.35
C ASP A 1069 9.90 16.03 -15.29
N PRO A 1070 8.78 16.53 -14.75
CA PRO A 1070 7.58 15.72 -14.52
C PRO A 1070 6.92 15.25 -15.83
N GLN A 1071 7.07 15.99 -16.93
CA GLN A 1071 6.46 15.67 -18.23
C GLN A 1071 7.01 14.37 -18.82
N PHE A 1072 8.32 14.13 -18.64
CA PHE A 1072 9.01 12.95 -19.15
C PHE A 1072 9.35 11.95 -18.04
N THR A 1073 8.93 12.23 -16.80
CA THR A 1073 9.31 11.46 -15.61
C THR A 1073 10.83 11.23 -15.53
N LYS A 1074 11.61 12.27 -15.85
CA LYS A 1074 13.05 12.19 -16.10
C LYS A 1074 13.84 13.05 -15.12
N PHE A 1075 14.91 12.50 -14.56
CA PHE A 1075 15.87 13.27 -13.76
C PHE A 1075 17.03 13.74 -14.65
N LYS A 1076 17.54 14.95 -14.40
CA LYS A 1076 18.63 15.59 -15.15
C LYS A 1076 19.62 16.23 -14.17
N ASN A 1077 20.88 16.36 -14.58
CA ASN A 1077 21.87 17.15 -13.83
C ASN A 1077 21.47 18.63 -13.80
N LEU A 1078 21.65 19.29 -12.64
CA LEU A 1078 21.29 20.71 -12.48
C LEU A 1078 22.25 21.64 -13.23
N ALA A 1079 23.54 21.27 -13.29
CA ALA A 1079 24.55 21.96 -14.10
C ALA A 1079 24.74 21.26 -15.46
N LYS A 1080 24.84 22.05 -16.55
CA LYS A 1080 25.40 21.53 -17.80
C LYS A 1080 26.92 21.40 -17.64
N PRO A 1081 27.55 20.30 -18.11
CA PRO A 1081 28.99 20.21 -18.09
C PRO A 1081 29.57 21.39 -18.88
N ASN A 1082 30.43 22.18 -18.23
CA ASN A 1082 31.33 23.07 -18.96
C ASN A 1082 32.25 22.17 -19.77
N ASN A 1083 32.06 22.11 -21.09
CA ASN A 1083 33.01 21.53 -22.04
C ASN A 1083 34.30 22.36 -22.01
N ASN A 1084 35.13 22.18 -20.98
CA ASN A 1084 36.46 22.76 -20.85
C ASN A 1084 37.30 21.93 -19.87
N TRP A 1085 37.45 20.63 -20.14
CA TRP A 1085 38.57 19.81 -19.65
C TRP A 1085 39.02 18.91 -20.79
#